data_AF-A0A954UAA1-F1
#
_entry.id   AF-A0A954UAA1-F1
#
_cell.length_a   1.000
_cell.length_b   1.000
_cell.length_c   1.000
_cell.angle_alpha   90.00
_cell.angle_beta   90.00
_cell.angle_gamma   90.00
#
_symmetry.space_group_name_H-M   'P 1'
#
loop_
_entity.id
_entity.type
_entity.pdbx_description
1 polymer ?
#
loop_
_entity_poly.entity_id
_entity_poly.type
_entity_poly.pdbx_seq_one_letter_code
_entity_poly.pdbx_strand_id
1 'polypeptide(L)'
;MRWLLAARNTRVVFLIAVCAMAIVANRKANAAPVVAGVERFHAGNHAGNADSAEQAGLLLLGELNCTSCHAAEGAAATWLRPKQAPILDQVGQRVRPEYLRSYLTDTHAAKPGATMPAMVRGVDEQTRRTQIEALTHFLASSGQPADSAPVRQSIASGENLFHSVGCVACHNPRDAKAPKLATSVPLPELSAKYTIGSLAAFLQEPLAVRPAGRMPHLNLKAEEARDIAHYLLQDIHVEPNVAFEYYEGGWDNLPDFSTLKPKTTGKCSGFDVLAGERRDQFAMRFTAFLNLSRDGKYRFHLGSDDGSRLLIDGQQVVVNDGIHPHSFKSGEAELKAGVHELVVEYFEQGGEESCQVDIEGPGLGRQSVEAFLVLGRDGKVADQNSKPAFELDGALAEQGKSLFASVGCATCHQAAGIPRGASGYAAEPKSLAAMKSTGGCLAETPPAAAPDYALSDAQRTALSAAIGWLQHQTNPPNNDEIIRHTMTAFNCFACHQRGEMGGVERDRDAYFKSDQQEMGDEGRIPPHLTGVGAKLTEGWLKQVFDNGAKDRPYMFTRMPRFGTTNVGQLVSALATADPAALADVKIPEPEIAPRRLKSAGRQLVGASGFSCIKCHTFGGSKATGIQSINMTTMTRRLRPEWFHQYMLNPQAYRPGTRMPAAWPQGQVLLPNVLDGTPDTQIHSVWSYLSDGDKASPPTGLGSDPEELYVIDEAV
;
A
#
# COMPACT_ATOMS: atom_id res chain seq x y z
N MET A 1 -9.63 -19.84 66.39
CA MET A 1 -10.22 -18.90 65.41
C MET A 1 -9.25 -17.86 64.83
N ARG A 2 -8.21 -17.38 65.54
CA ARG A 2 -7.26 -16.38 65.00
C ARG A 2 -6.27 -16.88 63.92
N TRP A 3 -6.01 -18.19 63.83
CA TRP A 3 -5.05 -18.76 62.86
C TRP A 3 -5.64 -19.01 61.45
N LEU A 4 -6.97 -19.19 61.34
CA LEU A 4 -7.64 -19.43 60.05
C LEU A 4 -7.90 -18.15 59.23
N LEU A 5 -7.91 -16.98 59.88
CA LEU A 5 -8.02 -15.67 59.20
C LEU A 5 -6.69 -15.21 58.59
N ALA A 6 -5.54 -15.53 59.22
CA ALA A 6 -4.23 -15.16 58.71
C ALA A 6 -3.89 -15.88 57.39
N ALA A 7 -4.12 -17.20 57.31
CA ALA A 7 -3.82 -18.00 56.12
C ALA A 7 -4.71 -17.67 54.90
N ARG A 8 -5.93 -17.16 55.14
CA ARG A 8 -6.88 -16.75 54.09
C ARG A 8 -6.48 -15.41 53.47
N ASN A 9 -5.96 -14.48 54.28
CA ASN A 9 -5.41 -13.21 53.80
C ASN A 9 -4.11 -13.41 53.01
N THR A 10 -3.21 -14.32 53.41
CA THR A 10 -1.96 -14.55 52.66
C THR A 10 -2.22 -15.14 51.27
N ARG A 11 -3.21 -16.05 51.13
CA ARG A 11 -3.59 -16.62 49.83
C ARG A 11 -4.27 -15.60 48.91
N VAL A 12 -5.10 -14.70 49.45
CA VAL A 12 -5.75 -13.63 48.67
C VAL A 12 -4.72 -12.59 48.22
N VAL A 13 -3.79 -12.19 49.10
CA VAL A 13 -2.69 -11.27 48.74
C VAL A 13 -1.75 -11.91 47.71
N PHE A 14 -1.46 -13.21 47.82
CA PHE A 14 -0.64 -13.92 46.83
C PHE A 14 -1.35 -14.06 45.48
N LEU A 15 -2.66 -14.36 45.45
CA LEU A 15 -3.45 -14.40 44.21
C LEU A 15 -3.57 -13.02 43.54
N ILE A 16 -3.75 -11.96 44.32
CA ILE A 16 -3.79 -10.58 43.80
C ILE A 16 -2.42 -10.18 43.25
N ALA A 17 -1.33 -10.54 43.93
CA ALA A 17 0.03 -10.28 43.46
C ALA A 17 0.36 -11.06 42.18
N VAL A 18 -0.04 -12.34 42.09
CA VAL A 18 0.15 -13.16 40.88
C VAL A 18 -0.72 -12.66 39.72
N CYS A 19 -1.97 -12.26 39.97
CA CYS A 19 -2.81 -11.62 38.95
C CYS A 19 -2.23 -10.27 38.51
N ALA A 20 -1.75 -9.44 39.43
CA ALA A 20 -1.12 -8.16 39.11
C ALA A 20 0.17 -8.35 38.30
N MET A 21 1.02 -9.31 38.65
CA MET A 21 2.22 -9.65 37.88
C MET A 21 1.87 -10.20 36.48
N ALA A 22 0.85 -11.05 36.36
CA ALA A 22 0.37 -11.54 35.07
C ALA A 22 -0.21 -10.39 34.21
N ILE A 23 -0.94 -9.44 34.81
CA ILE A 23 -1.47 -8.26 34.12
C ILE A 23 -0.34 -7.32 33.66
N VAL A 24 0.70 -7.11 34.49
CA VAL A 24 1.86 -6.27 34.14
C VAL A 24 2.72 -6.92 33.06
N ALA A 25 2.97 -8.24 33.15
CA ALA A 25 3.69 -8.99 32.12
C ALA A 25 2.94 -8.98 30.77
N ASN A 26 1.61 -9.15 30.80
CA ASN A 26 0.76 -9.12 29.61
C ASN A 26 0.64 -7.70 29.01
N ARG A 27 0.75 -6.65 29.83
CA ARG A 27 0.87 -5.25 29.35
C ARG A 27 2.23 -4.98 28.69
N LYS A 28 3.34 -5.45 29.28
CA LYS A 28 4.69 -5.32 28.69
C LYS A 28 4.82 -6.09 27.36
N ALA A 29 4.27 -7.30 27.26
CA ALA A 29 4.30 -8.09 26.03
C ALA A 29 3.51 -7.45 24.88
N ASN A 30 2.37 -6.80 25.18
CA ASN A 30 1.56 -6.09 24.17
C ASN A 30 2.11 -4.69 23.80
N ALA A 31 3.04 -4.13 24.59
CA ALA A 31 3.61 -2.81 24.35
C ALA A 31 4.85 -2.83 23.44
N ALA A 32 5.56 -3.96 23.36
CA ALA A 32 6.82 -4.06 22.64
C ALA A 32 6.66 -3.72 21.13
N PRO A 33 7.64 -3.06 20.49
CA PRO A 33 7.58 -2.70 19.08
C PRO A 33 7.38 -3.92 18.19
N VAL A 34 6.53 -3.82 17.17
CA VAL A 34 6.33 -4.91 16.20
C VAL A 34 7.10 -4.60 14.92
N VAL A 35 8.05 -5.47 14.56
CA VAL A 35 8.81 -5.40 13.30
C VAL A 35 8.53 -6.68 12.52
N ALA A 36 7.75 -6.59 11.44
CA ALA A 36 7.20 -7.75 10.72
C ALA A 36 8.26 -8.79 10.33
N GLY A 37 9.44 -8.35 9.88
CA GLY A 37 10.54 -9.26 9.53
C GLY A 37 11.09 -10.05 10.73
N VAL A 38 11.12 -9.44 11.92
CA VAL A 38 11.51 -10.09 13.17
C VAL A 38 10.46 -11.09 13.61
N GLU A 39 9.18 -10.70 13.59
CA GLU A 39 8.08 -11.59 13.96
C GLU A 39 7.97 -12.81 13.03
N ARG A 40 8.24 -12.60 11.73
CA ARG A 40 8.15 -13.63 10.70
C ARG A 40 9.28 -14.67 10.78
N PHE A 41 10.51 -14.25 11.05
CA PHE A 41 11.69 -15.12 10.88
C PHE A 41 12.46 -15.40 12.16
N HIS A 42 12.27 -14.59 13.21
CA HIS A 42 13.12 -14.62 14.39
C HIS A 42 12.35 -14.78 15.70
N ALA A 43 11.01 -14.71 15.67
CA ALA A 43 10.16 -14.99 16.83
C ALA A 43 9.90 -16.50 17.04
N GLY A 44 9.44 -16.87 18.24
CA GLY A 44 9.01 -18.24 18.55
C GLY A 44 10.14 -19.28 18.54
N ASN A 45 9.93 -20.41 17.85
CA ASN A 45 10.86 -21.55 17.83
C ASN A 45 12.24 -21.24 17.20
N HIS A 46 12.41 -20.07 16.57
CA HIS A 46 13.67 -19.61 16.00
C HIS A 46 14.46 -18.68 16.94
N ALA A 47 13.90 -18.30 18.10
CA ALA A 47 14.46 -17.33 19.03
C ALA A 47 15.66 -17.83 19.86
N GLY A 48 16.08 -19.09 19.68
CA GLY A 48 17.13 -19.75 20.48
C GLY A 48 18.50 -19.90 19.78
N ASN A 49 18.63 -19.53 18.50
CA ASN A 49 19.91 -19.59 17.78
C ASN A 49 20.64 -18.23 17.85
N ALA A 50 21.95 -18.23 18.17
CA ALA A 50 22.78 -17.03 18.21
C ALA A 50 22.75 -16.25 16.89
N ASP A 51 22.87 -16.94 15.74
CA ASP A 51 22.81 -16.31 14.41
C ASP A 51 21.45 -15.65 14.15
N SER A 52 20.37 -16.25 14.67
CA SER A 52 19.02 -15.71 14.57
C SER A 52 18.86 -14.44 15.42
N ALA A 53 19.43 -14.43 16.64
CA ALA A 53 19.41 -13.26 17.52
C ALA A 53 20.20 -12.09 16.94
N GLU A 54 21.36 -12.34 16.32
CA GLU A 54 22.18 -11.33 15.65
C GLU A 54 21.42 -10.71 14.46
N GLN A 55 20.87 -11.54 13.57
CA GLN A 55 20.12 -11.06 12.41
C GLN A 55 18.86 -10.28 12.82
N ALA A 56 18.14 -10.75 13.84
CA ALA A 56 17.01 -10.03 14.42
C ALA A 56 17.45 -8.68 14.98
N GLY A 57 18.56 -8.63 15.71
CA GLY A 57 19.09 -7.41 16.29
C GLY A 57 19.52 -6.39 15.24
N LEU A 58 20.16 -6.85 14.15
CA LEU A 58 20.54 -5.99 13.03
C LEU A 58 19.32 -5.36 12.35
N LEU A 59 18.25 -6.12 12.16
CA LEU A 59 16.97 -5.58 11.67
C LEU A 59 16.39 -4.56 12.65
N LEU A 60 16.38 -4.86 13.96
CA LEU A 60 15.86 -3.96 14.99
C LEU A 60 16.65 -2.64 15.06
N LEU A 61 17.98 -2.67 14.94
CA LEU A 61 18.82 -1.46 14.96
C LEU A 61 18.41 -0.44 13.89
N GLY A 62 18.11 -0.92 12.67
CA GLY A 62 17.60 -0.08 11.59
C GLY A 62 16.11 0.27 11.78
N GLU A 63 15.27 -0.72 12.10
CA GLU A 63 13.81 -0.56 12.11
C GLU A 63 13.27 0.26 13.28
N LEU A 64 13.94 0.20 14.43
CA LEU A 64 13.73 1.08 15.59
C LEU A 64 14.52 2.39 15.49
N ASN A 65 15.27 2.57 14.39
CA ASN A 65 16.01 3.79 14.07
C ASN A 65 17.08 4.16 15.12
N CYS A 66 17.67 3.17 15.79
CA CYS A 66 18.80 3.37 16.70
C CYS A 66 19.97 4.07 15.98
N THR A 67 20.13 3.79 14.70
CA THR A 67 21.11 4.38 13.78
C THR A 67 20.98 5.89 13.59
N SER A 68 19.85 6.50 13.94
CA SER A 68 19.67 7.96 13.85
C SER A 68 20.42 8.73 14.93
N CYS A 69 20.74 8.08 16.05
CA CYS A 69 21.64 8.61 17.07
C CYS A 69 22.98 7.87 17.00
N HIS A 70 22.94 6.55 16.98
CA HIS A 70 24.14 5.72 17.03
C HIS A 70 24.57 5.31 15.63
N ALA A 71 25.40 6.12 14.98
CA ALA A 71 25.83 5.84 13.63
C ALA A 71 26.48 4.43 13.51
N ALA A 72 26.13 3.73 12.43
CA ALA A 72 26.93 2.60 11.96
C ALA A 72 28.21 3.15 11.30
N GLU A 73 29.33 2.44 11.46
CA GLU A 73 30.63 2.87 10.97
C GLU A 73 31.21 1.88 9.94
N GLY A 74 32.17 2.34 9.15
CA GLY A 74 32.88 1.54 8.17
C GLY A 74 31.96 0.80 7.21
N ALA A 75 32.21 -0.49 7.05
CA ALA A 75 31.41 -1.38 6.20
C ALA A 75 29.91 -1.43 6.58
N ALA A 76 29.58 -1.33 7.88
CA ALA A 76 28.20 -1.41 8.37
C ALA A 76 27.34 -0.23 7.89
N ALA A 77 27.93 0.95 7.71
CA ALA A 77 27.23 2.16 7.28
C ALA A 77 26.59 2.05 5.88
N THR A 78 27.08 1.11 5.06
CA THR A 78 26.61 0.95 3.67
C THR A 78 25.22 0.33 3.57
N TRP A 79 24.81 -0.48 4.55
CA TRP A 79 23.56 -1.25 4.55
C TRP A 79 22.71 -1.03 5.80
N LEU A 80 23.30 -0.74 6.97
CA LEU A 80 22.59 -0.44 8.21
C LEU A 80 22.38 1.08 8.36
N ARG A 81 21.43 1.62 7.59
CA ARG A 81 21.23 3.07 7.46
C ARG A 81 20.20 3.63 8.45
N PRO A 82 20.28 4.93 8.79
CA PRO A 82 19.20 5.64 9.48
C PRO A 82 17.90 5.59 8.70
N LYS A 83 16.83 5.24 9.39
CA LYS A 83 15.47 5.25 8.86
C LYS A 83 14.86 6.64 9.02
N GLN A 84 14.25 7.17 7.98
CA GLN A 84 13.49 8.42 8.12
C GLN A 84 12.15 8.17 8.79
N ALA A 85 11.94 8.80 9.95
CA ALA A 85 10.65 8.80 10.61
C ALA A 85 9.64 9.64 9.81
N PRO A 86 8.32 9.51 10.07
CA PRO A 86 7.31 10.25 9.33
C PRO A 86 7.58 11.76 9.27
N ILE A 87 7.39 12.35 8.09
CA ILE A 87 7.43 13.80 7.91
C ILE A 87 6.23 14.41 8.63
N LEU A 88 6.48 15.32 9.58
CA LEU A 88 5.46 15.98 10.38
C LEU A 88 5.07 17.36 9.83
N ASP A 89 5.63 17.76 8.70
CA ASP A 89 5.17 18.93 7.96
C ASP A 89 3.68 18.76 7.68
N GLN A 90 2.89 19.79 8.04
CA GLN A 90 1.43 19.78 7.85
C GLN A 90 0.72 18.59 8.53
N VAL A 91 1.27 18.05 9.63
CA VAL A 91 0.65 16.91 10.33
C VAL A 91 -0.74 17.22 10.87
N GLY A 92 -1.01 18.48 11.27
CA GLY A 92 -2.31 18.93 11.75
C GLY A 92 -3.40 18.79 10.69
N GLN A 93 -3.07 18.88 9.40
CA GLN A 93 -4.06 18.65 8.32
C GLN A 93 -4.40 17.16 8.14
N ARG A 94 -3.64 16.26 8.76
CA ARG A 94 -3.67 14.83 8.46
C ARG A 94 -4.02 13.97 9.67
N VAL A 95 -3.72 14.44 10.88
CA VAL A 95 -3.86 13.70 12.13
C VAL A 95 -4.60 14.56 13.14
N ARG A 96 -5.57 13.96 13.82
CA ARG A 96 -6.34 14.62 14.87
C ARG A 96 -5.46 15.09 16.03
N PRO A 97 -5.61 16.34 16.52
CA PRO A 97 -4.85 16.83 17.68
C PRO A 97 -5.00 15.97 18.93
N GLU A 98 -6.19 15.41 19.17
CA GLU A 98 -6.47 14.54 20.32
C GLU A 98 -5.65 13.26 20.27
N TYR A 99 -5.47 12.69 19.07
CA TYR A 99 -4.59 11.55 18.87
C TYR A 99 -3.13 11.92 19.12
N LEU A 100 -2.67 13.08 18.63
CA LEU A 100 -1.30 13.55 18.87
C LEU A 100 -1.04 13.68 20.37
N ARG A 101 -1.97 14.31 21.11
CA ARG A 101 -1.91 14.43 22.57
C ARG A 101 -1.85 13.07 23.24
N SER A 102 -2.74 12.15 22.88
CA SER A 102 -2.77 10.79 23.44
C SER A 102 -1.49 10.01 23.14
N TYR A 103 -0.99 10.09 21.91
CA TYR A 103 0.20 9.38 21.44
C TYR A 103 1.50 9.90 22.08
N LEU A 104 1.58 11.20 22.36
CA LEU A 104 2.70 11.79 23.11
C LEU A 104 2.60 11.53 24.62
N THR A 105 1.38 11.35 25.14
CA THR A 105 1.14 11.02 26.55
C THR A 105 1.57 9.60 26.89
N ASP A 106 1.16 8.64 26.08
CA ASP A 106 1.55 7.23 26.20
C ASP A 106 1.58 6.58 24.82
N THR A 107 2.77 6.56 24.23
CA THR A 107 3.01 6.11 22.86
C THR A 107 2.62 4.66 22.63
N HIS A 108 2.95 3.78 23.57
CA HIS A 108 2.76 2.34 23.43
C HIS A 108 1.33 1.91 23.82
N ALA A 109 0.65 2.64 24.70
CA ALA A 109 -0.77 2.43 24.95
C ALA A 109 -1.64 2.94 23.78
N ALA A 110 -1.34 4.13 23.24
CA ALA A 110 -2.09 4.71 22.13
C ALA A 110 -1.86 3.95 20.80
N LYS A 111 -0.71 3.28 20.65
CA LYS A 111 -0.47 2.34 19.54
C LYS A 111 0.43 1.18 20.01
N PRO A 112 -0.18 0.06 20.42
CA PRO A 112 0.56 -1.18 20.66
C PRO A 112 1.42 -1.57 19.45
N GLY A 113 2.67 -1.99 19.69
CA GLY A 113 3.62 -2.29 18.62
C GLY A 113 4.27 -1.07 17.96
N ALA A 114 4.17 0.13 18.54
CA ALA A 114 4.81 1.32 18.01
C ALA A 114 6.34 1.19 17.97
N THR A 115 6.94 1.57 16.85
CA THR A 115 8.41 1.67 16.72
C THR A 115 8.95 3.02 17.18
N MET A 116 8.07 4.01 17.41
CA MET A 116 8.46 5.28 17.99
C MET A 116 8.57 5.10 19.51
N PRO A 117 9.69 5.49 20.13
CA PRO A 117 9.83 5.42 21.58
C PRO A 117 9.06 6.54 22.27
N ALA A 118 8.79 6.38 23.56
CA ALA A 118 8.36 7.47 24.41
C ALA A 118 9.52 8.45 24.64
N MET A 119 9.35 9.70 24.19
CA MET A 119 10.40 10.74 24.18
C MET A 119 10.29 11.73 25.35
N VAL A 120 9.07 12.15 25.72
CA VAL A 120 8.85 13.17 26.77
C VAL A 120 8.91 12.49 28.15
N ARG A 121 10.13 12.27 28.63
CA ARG A 121 10.44 11.57 29.88
C ARG A 121 11.47 12.34 30.71
N GLY A 122 11.69 11.90 31.94
CA GLY A 122 12.75 12.42 32.80
C GLY A 122 12.49 13.80 33.43
N VAL A 123 11.25 14.24 33.39
CA VAL A 123 10.73 15.42 34.08
C VAL A 123 9.56 15.00 34.98
N ASP A 124 9.16 15.87 35.90
CA ASP A 124 7.96 15.63 36.72
C ASP A 124 6.69 15.61 35.86
N GLU A 125 5.62 15.00 36.38
CA GLU A 125 4.37 14.79 35.64
C GLU A 125 3.71 16.10 35.18
N GLN A 126 3.84 17.18 35.96
CA GLN A 126 3.25 18.47 35.59
C GLN A 126 4.02 19.08 34.41
N THR A 127 5.35 19.09 34.49
CA THR A 127 6.20 19.54 33.38
C THR A 127 5.96 18.69 32.13
N ARG A 128 5.84 17.36 32.28
CA ARG A 128 5.55 16.44 31.18
C ARG A 128 4.26 16.80 30.46
N ARG A 129 3.17 17.01 31.21
CA ARG A 129 1.87 17.42 30.66
C ARG A 129 1.94 18.75 29.92
N THR A 130 2.60 19.75 30.51
CA THR A 130 2.79 21.06 29.87
C THR A 130 3.56 20.94 28.55
N GLN A 131 4.63 20.13 28.52
CA GLN A 131 5.42 19.90 27.31
C GLN A 131 4.60 19.18 26.22
N ILE A 132 3.86 18.14 26.59
CA ILE A 132 2.98 17.41 25.66
C ILE A 132 1.91 18.34 25.08
N GLU A 133 1.32 19.20 25.91
CA GLU A 133 0.30 20.14 25.46
C GLU A 133 0.89 21.14 24.45
N ALA A 134 2.00 21.79 24.78
CA ALA A 134 2.68 22.70 23.87
C ALA A 134 3.07 22.02 22.55
N LEU A 135 3.63 20.81 22.60
CA LEU A 135 3.96 20.01 21.41
C LEU A 135 2.70 19.69 20.57
N THR A 136 1.59 19.37 21.22
CA THR A 136 0.31 19.10 20.53
C THR A 136 -0.17 20.33 19.77
N HIS A 137 -0.17 21.50 20.43
CA HIS A 137 -0.52 22.79 19.81
C HIS A 137 0.40 23.12 18.62
N PHE A 138 1.70 22.89 18.75
CA PHE A 138 2.65 23.09 17.65
C PHE A 138 2.31 22.21 16.45
N LEU A 139 2.11 20.91 16.66
CA LEU A 139 1.82 19.98 15.56
C LEU A 139 0.44 20.28 14.92
N ALA A 140 -0.55 20.65 15.72
CA ALA A 140 -1.88 21.06 15.29
C ALA A 140 -1.91 22.44 14.58
N SER A 141 -0.91 23.30 14.80
CA SER A 141 -0.86 24.65 14.20
C SER A 141 -0.85 24.68 12.67
N SER A 142 -0.56 23.54 12.05
CA SER A 142 -0.51 23.41 10.60
C SER A 142 -1.87 23.17 9.92
N GLY A 143 -2.94 22.98 10.70
CA GLY A 143 -4.32 22.80 10.24
C GLY A 143 -5.08 21.78 11.06
N GLN A 144 -6.34 21.51 10.71
CA GLN A 144 -7.14 20.45 11.30
C GLN A 144 -7.82 19.62 10.22
N PRO A 145 -7.90 18.28 10.36
CA PRO A 145 -8.57 17.44 9.39
C PRO A 145 -10.09 17.49 9.64
N ALA A 146 -10.89 17.49 8.57
CA ALA A 146 -12.35 17.44 8.66
C ALA A 146 -12.89 16.02 8.44
N ASP A 147 -13.91 15.64 9.20
CA ASP A 147 -14.63 14.38 8.98
C ASP A 147 -15.62 14.47 7.84
N SER A 148 -15.84 13.30 7.27
CA SER A 148 -16.95 12.96 6.40
C SER A 148 -17.50 11.63 6.87
N ALA A 149 -18.76 11.38 6.53
CA ALA A 149 -19.44 10.18 6.94
C ALA A 149 -19.08 9.02 6.03
N PRO A 150 -18.93 7.79 6.56
CA PRO A 150 -18.71 6.63 5.72
C PRO A 150 -19.86 6.42 4.73
N VAL A 151 -19.52 6.12 3.47
CA VAL A 151 -20.48 5.82 2.39
C VAL A 151 -20.54 4.31 2.22
N ARG A 152 -21.75 3.73 2.23
CA ARG A 152 -21.93 2.27 2.23
C ARG A 152 -21.33 1.60 1.01
N GLN A 153 -21.53 2.18 -0.17
CA GLN A 153 -20.95 1.68 -1.40
C GLN A 153 -19.42 1.61 -1.32
N SER A 154 -18.77 2.72 -0.94
CA SER A 154 -17.32 2.79 -0.77
C SER A 154 -16.80 1.82 0.29
N ILE A 155 -17.57 1.51 1.33
CA ILE A 155 -17.20 0.47 2.31
C ILE A 155 -17.12 -0.90 1.62
N ALA A 156 -18.12 -1.28 0.82
CA ALA A 156 -18.15 -2.57 0.14
C ALA A 156 -17.02 -2.71 -0.90
N SER A 157 -16.82 -1.68 -1.73
CA SER A 157 -15.69 -1.61 -2.66
C SER A 157 -14.34 -1.65 -1.94
N GLY A 158 -14.23 -0.88 -0.84
CA GLY A 158 -13.03 -0.79 -0.01
C GLY A 158 -12.67 -2.09 0.68
N GLU A 159 -13.66 -2.89 1.11
CA GLU A 159 -13.47 -4.24 1.63
C GLU A 159 -12.82 -5.13 0.57
N ASN A 160 -13.44 -5.25 -0.60
CA ASN A 160 -12.91 -6.08 -1.68
C ASN A 160 -11.50 -5.65 -2.09
N LEU A 161 -11.24 -4.34 -2.20
CA LEU A 161 -9.92 -3.80 -2.50
C LEU A 161 -8.91 -4.16 -1.41
N PHE A 162 -9.20 -3.88 -0.14
CA PHE A 162 -8.30 -4.17 0.98
C PHE A 162 -7.85 -5.64 0.99
N HIS A 163 -8.77 -6.55 0.69
CA HIS A 163 -8.53 -7.99 0.69
C HIS A 163 -7.95 -8.57 -0.61
N SER A 164 -7.76 -7.79 -1.67
CA SER A 164 -7.29 -8.30 -2.97
C SER A 164 -6.05 -7.59 -3.51
N VAL A 165 -5.91 -6.28 -3.28
CA VAL A 165 -4.83 -5.48 -3.88
C VAL A 165 -3.48 -5.66 -3.18
N GLY A 166 -3.47 -6.28 -1.99
CA GLY A 166 -2.26 -6.66 -1.26
C GLY A 166 -2.14 -6.08 0.16
N CYS A 167 -3.12 -5.32 0.67
CA CYS A 167 -3.06 -4.78 2.04
C CYS A 167 -2.90 -5.91 3.07
N VAL A 168 -3.61 -7.02 2.87
CA VAL A 168 -3.56 -8.23 3.71
C VAL A 168 -2.28 -9.05 3.55
N ALA A 169 -1.31 -8.65 2.73
CA ALA A 169 0.03 -9.25 2.79
C ALA A 169 0.80 -8.77 4.03
N CYS A 170 0.51 -7.55 4.50
CA CYS A 170 1.17 -6.93 5.65
C CYS A 170 0.24 -6.70 6.83
N HIS A 171 -1.03 -6.39 6.58
CA HIS A 171 -2.03 -6.13 7.62
C HIS A 171 -2.89 -7.36 7.88
N ASN A 172 -3.54 -7.40 9.04
CA ASN A 172 -4.48 -8.46 9.32
C ASN A 172 -5.70 -8.33 8.41
N PRO A 173 -6.23 -9.43 7.85
CA PRO A 173 -7.58 -9.42 7.31
C PRO A 173 -8.57 -8.95 8.40
N ARG A 174 -9.61 -8.22 7.98
CA ARG A 174 -10.58 -7.59 8.88
C ARG A 174 -11.91 -8.34 8.95
N ASP A 175 -11.95 -9.59 8.50
CA ASP A 175 -13.14 -10.42 8.57
C ASP A 175 -13.46 -10.76 10.03
N ALA A 176 -14.74 -10.82 10.38
CA ALA A 176 -15.19 -11.07 11.74
C ALA A 176 -14.62 -12.36 12.39
N LYS A 177 -14.19 -13.33 11.57
CA LYS A 177 -13.65 -14.62 12.00
C LYS A 177 -12.14 -14.78 11.76
N ALA A 178 -11.47 -13.80 11.15
CA ALA A 178 -10.08 -13.97 10.81
C ALA A 178 -9.19 -13.94 12.07
N PRO A 179 -8.25 -14.89 12.24
CA PRO A 179 -7.34 -14.87 13.37
C PRO A 179 -6.44 -13.64 13.31
N LYS A 180 -6.00 -13.15 14.48
CA LYS A 180 -4.92 -12.17 14.55
C LYS A 180 -3.61 -12.89 14.24
N LEU A 181 -2.98 -12.53 13.14
CA LEU A 181 -1.70 -13.10 12.71
C LEU A 181 -0.56 -12.30 13.36
N ALA A 182 0.36 -12.99 14.02
CA ALA A 182 1.53 -12.35 14.67
C ALA A 182 2.43 -11.60 13.68
N THR A 183 2.44 -12.03 12.42
CA THR A 183 3.21 -11.40 11.33
C THR A 183 2.51 -10.18 10.72
N SER A 184 1.31 -9.82 11.19
CA SER A 184 0.58 -8.63 10.75
C SER A 184 1.08 -7.37 11.44
N VAL A 185 1.23 -6.29 10.67
CA VAL A 185 1.37 -4.94 11.21
C VAL A 185 0.01 -4.50 11.80
N PRO A 186 -0.05 -4.16 13.09
CA PRO A 186 -1.30 -3.79 13.73
C PRO A 186 -1.84 -2.47 13.20
N LEU A 187 -3.15 -2.42 12.98
CA LEU A 187 -3.91 -1.19 12.78
C LEU A 187 -4.54 -0.83 14.13
N PRO A 188 -4.19 0.33 14.74
CA PRO A 188 -4.89 0.81 15.93
C PRO A 188 -6.31 1.27 15.55
N GLU A 189 -7.05 1.84 16.50
CA GLU A 189 -8.29 2.55 16.23
C GLU A 189 -8.01 3.74 15.28
N LEU A 190 -8.26 3.53 13.98
CA LEU A 190 -7.88 4.48 12.94
C LEU A 190 -8.75 5.74 12.97
N SER A 191 -10.01 5.62 13.37
CA SER A 191 -10.99 6.72 13.53
C SER A 191 -10.55 7.74 14.57
N ALA A 192 -9.87 7.29 15.63
CA ALA A 192 -9.24 8.18 16.60
C ALA A 192 -8.12 9.04 15.99
N LYS A 193 -7.48 8.59 14.90
CA LYS A 193 -6.29 9.22 14.33
C LYS A 193 -6.55 10.02 13.06
N TYR A 194 -7.31 9.44 12.14
CA TYR A 194 -7.52 9.94 10.79
C TYR A 194 -8.98 10.30 10.56
N THR A 195 -9.20 11.16 9.57
CA THR A 195 -10.49 11.30 8.90
C THR A 195 -10.45 10.49 7.60
N ILE A 196 -11.60 10.30 6.94
CA ILE A 196 -11.66 9.55 5.68
C ILE A 196 -10.76 10.21 4.63
N GLY A 197 -10.86 11.54 4.46
CA GLY A 197 -10.03 12.29 3.51
C GLY A 197 -8.54 12.19 3.83
N SER A 198 -8.14 12.31 5.10
CA SER A 198 -6.72 12.26 5.45
C SER A 198 -6.12 10.85 5.36
N LEU A 199 -6.89 9.80 5.64
CA LEU A 199 -6.47 8.42 5.43
C LEU A 199 -6.37 8.11 3.93
N ALA A 200 -7.35 8.52 3.12
CA ALA A 200 -7.33 8.32 1.67
C ALA A 200 -6.09 8.97 1.03
N ALA A 201 -5.80 10.22 1.38
CA ALA A 201 -4.60 10.91 0.91
C ALA A 201 -3.31 10.18 1.31
N PHE A 202 -3.24 9.65 2.54
CA PHE A 202 -2.10 8.86 2.99
C PHE A 202 -1.97 7.51 2.25
N LEU A 203 -3.08 6.82 1.98
CA LEU A 203 -3.07 5.55 1.24
C LEU A 203 -2.68 5.75 -0.23
N GLN A 204 -3.08 6.87 -0.82
CA GLN A 204 -2.73 7.22 -2.19
C GLN A 204 -1.24 7.51 -2.33
N GLU A 205 -0.65 8.33 -1.46
CA GLU A 205 0.78 8.68 -1.53
C GLU A 205 1.48 8.56 -0.16
N PRO A 206 1.72 7.32 0.31
CA PRO A 206 2.27 7.09 1.64
C PRO A 206 3.74 7.48 1.75
N LEU A 207 4.51 7.51 0.65
CA LEU A 207 5.95 7.80 0.68
C LEU A 207 6.23 9.29 0.88
N ALA A 208 5.30 10.18 0.50
CA ALA A 208 5.39 11.60 0.85
C ALA A 208 5.35 11.85 2.36
N VAL A 209 4.64 10.99 3.11
CA VAL A 209 4.56 11.08 4.59
C VAL A 209 5.58 10.17 5.26
N ARG A 210 5.88 9.00 4.68
CA ARG A 210 6.80 7.98 5.22
C ARG A 210 7.85 7.62 4.15
N PRO A 211 8.88 8.45 3.98
CA PRO A 211 9.89 8.25 2.93
C PRO A 211 10.62 6.91 3.02
N ALA A 212 10.70 6.33 4.23
CA ALA A 212 11.33 5.03 4.47
C ALA A 212 10.51 3.80 4.03
N GLY A 213 9.39 3.95 3.31
CA GLY A 213 8.75 2.84 2.60
C GLY A 213 8.03 1.76 3.41
N ARG A 214 7.93 1.89 4.74
CA ARG A 214 7.23 0.91 5.61
C ARG A 214 5.78 0.63 5.21
N MET A 215 5.07 1.68 4.85
CA MET A 215 3.82 1.54 4.09
C MET A 215 4.22 1.89 2.65
N PRO A 216 4.34 0.90 1.76
CA PRO A 216 4.75 1.18 0.40
C PRO A 216 3.60 1.79 -0.40
N HIS A 217 3.93 2.38 -1.54
CA HIS A 217 2.94 2.92 -2.45
C HIS A 217 2.37 1.77 -3.31
N LEU A 218 1.10 1.41 -3.08
CA LEU A 218 0.42 0.29 -3.77
C LEU A 218 -0.09 0.64 -5.17
N ASN A 219 0.22 1.84 -5.68
CA ASN A 219 -0.32 2.36 -6.95
C ASN A 219 -1.86 2.36 -6.93
N LEU A 220 -2.43 2.81 -5.81
CA LEU A 220 -3.87 3.02 -5.69
C LEU A 220 -4.25 4.28 -6.46
N LYS A 221 -5.35 4.19 -7.20
CA LYS A 221 -6.02 5.39 -7.71
C LYS A 221 -6.67 6.15 -6.55
N ALA A 222 -7.04 7.42 -6.81
CA ALA A 222 -7.71 8.25 -5.82
C ALA A 222 -9.04 7.63 -5.32
N GLU A 223 -9.83 7.04 -6.23
CA GLU A 223 -11.06 6.32 -5.91
C GLU A 223 -10.80 5.11 -4.98
N GLU A 224 -9.85 4.25 -5.33
CA GLU A 224 -9.51 3.05 -4.57
C GLU A 224 -8.99 3.37 -3.16
N ALA A 225 -8.15 4.41 -3.05
CA ALA A 225 -7.64 4.88 -1.76
C ALA A 225 -8.76 5.41 -0.86
N ARG A 226 -9.76 6.08 -1.45
CA ARG A 226 -10.95 6.58 -0.76
C ARG A 226 -11.83 5.44 -0.28
N ASP A 227 -12.15 4.49 -1.14
CA ASP A 227 -12.98 3.33 -0.79
C ASP A 227 -12.36 2.53 0.36
N ILE A 228 -11.05 2.23 0.28
CA ILE A 228 -10.33 1.58 1.39
C ILE A 228 -10.40 2.43 2.66
N ALA A 229 -10.31 3.76 2.58
CA ALA A 229 -10.44 4.62 3.74
C ALA A 229 -11.84 4.56 4.36
N HIS A 230 -12.92 4.59 3.55
CA HIS A 230 -14.29 4.39 4.03
C HIS A 230 -14.45 3.04 4.72
N TYR A 231 -13.94 1.96 4.13
CA TYR A 231 -13.96 0.63 4.76
C TYR A 231 -13.21 0.59 6.09
N LEU A 232 -12.00 1.17 6.13
CA LEU A 232 -11.17 1.15 7.33
C LEU A 232 -11.72 2.01 8.47
N LEU A 233 -12.52 3.03 8.14
CA LEU A 233 -13.11 4.02 9.04
C LEU A 233 -14.64 3.97 9.09
N GLN A 234 -15.23 2.81 8.75
CA GLN A 234 -16.68 2.61 8.72
C GLN A 234 -17.37 2.80 10.08
N ASP A 235 -16.59 2.86 11.16
CA ASP A 235 -17.00 3.14 12.53
C ASP A 235 -17.12 4.63 12.84
N ILE A 236 -16.71 5.52 11.95
CA ILE A 236 -16.92 6.97 12.10
C ILE A 236 -18.41 7.27 12.00
N HIS A 237 -18.95 7.91 13.02
CA HIS A 237 -20.31 8.44 13.04
C HIS A 237 -20.26 9.95 12.92
N VAL A 238 -20.97 10.48 11.94
CA VAL A 238 -21.21 11.91 11.73
C VAL A 238 -22.64 12.07 11.31
N GLU A 239 -23.23 13.20 11.67
CA GLU A 239 -24.60 13.51 11.30
C GLU A 239 -24.74 13.53 9.76
N PRO A 240 -25.71 12.79 9.19
CA PRO A 240 -25.99 12.82 7.75
C PRO A 240 -26.24 14.24 7.24
N ASN A 241 -25.46 14.66 6.24
CA ASN A 241 -25.43 16.02 5.68
C ASN A 241 -26.01 16.12 4.25
N VAL A 242 -26.50 15.01 3.70
CA VAL A 242 -27.18 14.98 2.40
C VAL A 242 -28.61 14.49 2.60
N ALA A 243 -29.60 15.29 2.16
CA ALA A 243 -30.99 14.84 2.09
C ALA A 243 -31.19 14.05 0.80
N PHE A 244 -31.99 12.98 0.83
CA PHE A 244 -32.33 12.22 -0.36
C PHE A 244 -33.84 12.01 -0.50
N GLU A 245 -34.27 11.91 -1.75
CA GLU A 245 -35.59 11.48 -2.18
C GLU A 245 -35.40 10.27 -3.09
N TYR A 246 -36.08 9.16 -2.80
CA TYR A 246 -35.96 7.88 -3.52
C TYR A 246 -37.25 7.56 -4.27
N TYR A 247 -37.10 7.10 -5.51
CA TYR A 247 -38.17 6.82 -6.46
C TYR A 247 -37.96 5.43 -7.08
N GLU A 248 -39.04 4.75 -7.44
CA GLU A 248 -38.97 3.45 -8.13
C GLU A 248 -39.56 3.55 -9.53
N GLY A 249 -38.87 2.97 -10.51
CA GLY A 249 -39.26 3.00 -11.92
C GLY A 249 -38.11 2.61 -12.84
N GLY A 250 -38.44 2.10 -14.02
CA GLY A 250 -37.44 1.85 -15.06
C GLY A 250 -37.38 3.06 -15.99
N TRP A 251 -36.21 3.68 -16.11
CA TRP A 251 -35.97 4.81 -16.99
C TRP A 251 -34.77 4.52 -17.89
N ASP A 252 -34.81 5.08 -19.11
CA ASP A 252 -33.66 5.05 -20.03
C ASP A 252 -32.88 6.38 -20.01
N ASN A 253 -33.46 7.43 -19.42
CA ASN A 253 -32.90 8.77 -19.23
C ASN A 253 -33.46 9.37 -17.92
N LEU A 254 -32.83 10.41 -17.40
CA LEU A 254 -33.26 11.07 -16.15
C LEU A 254 -34.76 11.44 -16.18
N PRO A 255 -35.53 11.02 -15.16
CA PRO A 255 -36.92 11.41 -15.07
C PRO A 255 -37.08 12.90 -14.73
N ASP A 256 -38.27 13.43 -15.02
CA ASP A 256 -38.67 14.72 -14.46
C ASP A 256 -39.08 14.55 -12.99
N PHE A 257 -38.10 14.70 -12.09
CA PHE A 257 -38.29 14.61 -10.64
C PHE A 257 -39.37 15.53 -10.09
N SER A 258 -39.68 16.65 -10.77
CA SER A 258 -40.73 17.57 -10.33
C SER A 258 -42.15 16.99 -10.46
N THR A 259 -42.30 15.98 -11.31
CA THR A 259 -43.58 15.28 -11.55
C THR A 259 -43.72 14.00 -10.73
N LEU A 260 -42.62 13.52 -10.15
CA LEU A 260 -42.59 12.28 -9.39
C LEU A 260 -42.91 12.53 -7.92
N LYS A 261 -43.52 11.53 -7.29
CA LYS A 261 -43.69 11.49 -5.84
C LYS A 261 -42.66 10.54 -5.24
N PRO A 262 -41.82 10.98 -4.28
CA PRO A 262 -40.85 10.10 -3.66
C PRO A 262 -41.56 8.99 -2.90
N LYS A 263 -41.05 7.77 -3.04
CA LYS A 263 -41.45 6.62 -2.23
C LYS A 263 -40.95 6.76 -0.80
N THR A 264 -39.67 7.12 -0.68
CA THR A 264 -38.98 7.28 0.60
C THR A 264 -38.14 8.55 0.57
N THR A 265 -38.08 9.27 1.68
CA THR A 265 -37.19 10.43 1.85
C THR A 265 -36.38 10.24 3.11
N GLY A 266 -35.15 10.72 3.14
CA GLY A 266 -34.30 10.60 4.32
C GLY A 266 -33.07 11.48 4.25
N LYS A 267 -32.10 11.15 5.10
CA LYS A 267 -30.75 11.71 5.01
C LYS A 267 -29.74 10.57 4.90
N CYS A 268 -28.69 10.81 4.14
CA CYS A 268 -27.57 9.91 3.96
C CYS A 268 -26.25 10.69 4.02
N SER A 269 -25.18 9.92 3.94
CA SER A 269 -23.81 10.37 3.90
C SER A 269 -23.34 10.39 2.46
N GLY A 270 -22.89 11.53 1.95
CA GLY A 270 -22.52 11.66 0.54
C GLY A 270 -23.67 11.32 -0.41
N PHE A 271 -23.35 10.86 -1.61
CA PHE A 271 -24.32 10.48 -2.64
C PHE A 271 -24.59 8.96 -2.62
N ASP A 272 -24.94 8.42 -1.45
CA ASP A 272 -25.13 6.99 -1.22
C ASP A 272 -26.38 6.45 -1.93
N VAL A 273 -26.22 5.91 -3.13
CA VAL A 273 -27.29 5.29 -3.90
C VAL A 273 -27.84 4.01 -3.23
N LEU A 274 -27.09 3.40 -2.31
CA LEU A 274 -27.54 2.26 -1.51
C LEU A 274 -28.44 2.66 -0.33
N ALA A 275 -28.76 3.94 -0.18
CA ALA A 275 -29.81 4.38 0.73
C ALA A 275 -31.22 4.04 0.20
N GLY A 276 -31.34 3.74 -1.10
CA GLY A 276 -32.54 3.22 -1.73
C GLY A 276 -32.86 1.77 -1.34
N GLU A 277 -34.09 1.34 -1.64
CA GLU A 277 -34.59 -0.01 -1.30
C GLU A 277 -34.27 -1.07 -2.37
N ARG A 278 -34.08 -0.65 -3.63
CA ARG A 278 -33.77 -1.53 -4.76
C ARG A 278 -32.34 -1.31 -5.25
N ARG A 279 -31.88 -2.29 -6.03
CA ARG A 279 -30.58 -2.27 -6.73
C ARG A 279 -30.72 -1.84 -8.18
N ASP A 280 -31.89 -2.08 -8.77
CA ASP A 280 -32.20 -1.75 -10.16
C ASP A 280 -33.53 -0.99 -10.21
N GLN A 281 -33.75 -0.26 -11.31
CA GLN A 281 -35.00 0.42 -11.60
C GLN A 281 -35.42 1.39 -10.48
N PHE A 282 -34.51 2.30 -10.15
CA PHE A 282 -34.76 3.35 -9.17
C PHE A 282 -34.15 4.67 -9.59
N ALA A 283 -34.59 5.75 -8.96
CA ALA A 283 -34.00 7.08 -9.11
C ALA A 283 -33.85 7.75 -7.75
N MET A 284 -32.87 8.64 -7.65
CA MET A 284 -32.60 9.40 -6.44
C MET A 284 -32.33 10.86 -6.75
N ARG A 285 -32.84 11.72 -5.87
CA ARG A 285 -32.52 13.15 -5.85
C ARG A 285 -31.87 13.47 -4.51
N PHE A 286 -30.60 13.86 -4.56
CA PHE A 286 -29.80 14.27 -3.43
C PHE A 286 -29.76 15.80 -3.35
N THR A 287 -29.91 16.35 -2.15
CA THR A 287 -29.75 17.79 -1.86
C THR A 287 -28.74 17.96 -0.73
N ALA A 288 -27.71 18.77 -0.96
CA ALA A 288 -26.63 19.05 -0.03
C ALA A 288 -26.24 20.54 -0.06
N PHE A 289 -25.40 20.95 0.89
CA PHE A 289 -24.89 22.32 0.96
C PHE A 289 -23.37 22.33 0.89
N LEU A 290 -22.82 22.94 -0.16
CA LEU A 290 -21.40 23.01 -0.47
C LEU A 290 -20.81 24.32 0.06
N ASN A 291 -19.85 24.27 0.99
CA ASN A 291 -19.19 25.47 1.51
C ASN A 291 -17.79 25.68 0.89
N LEU A 292 -17.61 26.78 0.16
CA LEU A 292 -16.37 27.14 -0.53
C LEU A 292 -15.66 28.29 0.18
N SER A 293 -14.34 28.18 0.33
CA SER A 293 -13.54 29.19 1.04
C SER A 293 -13.06 30.34 0.17
N ARG A 294 -13.24 30.26 -1.16
CA ARG A 294 -12.72 31.25 -2.12
C ARG A 294 -13.71 31.48 -3.25
N ASP A 295 -13.71 32.70 -3.75
CA ASP A 295 -14.33 33.03 -5.02
C ASP A 295 -13.55 32.39 -6.18
N GLY A 296 -14.25 32.00 -7.24
CA GLY A 296 -13.67 31.78 -8.55
C GLY A 296 -14.34 30.65 -9.33
N LYS A 297 -13.64 30.23 -10.38
CA LYS A 297 -14.10 29.18 -11.29
C LYS A 297 -13.80 27.79 -10.76
N TYR A 298 -14.85 27.02 -10.47
CA TYR A 298 -14.77 25.62 -10.07
C TYR A 298 -15.17 24.71 -11.22
N ARG A 299 -14.50 23.58 -11.35
CA ARG A 299 -14.90 22.48 -12.22
C ARG A 299 -15.39 21.32 -11.38
N PHE A 300 -16.54 20.79 -11.75
CA PHE A 300 -17.16 19.62 -11.14
C PHE A 300 -17.03 18.42 -12.08
N HIS A 301 -16.80 17.24 -11.51
CA HIS A 301 -16.78 15.98 -12.22
C HIS A 301 -17.86 15.07 -11.62
N LEU A 302 -18.88 14.75 -12.39
CA LEU A 302 -19.97 13.86 -12.00
C LEU A 302 -19.71 12.49 -12.63
N GLY A 303 -19.60 11.45 -11.81
CA GLY A 303 -19.43 10.07 -12.24
C GLY A 303 -20.61 9.22 -11.78
N SER A 304 -21.19 8.43 -12.69
CA SER A 304 -22.31 7.53 -12.38
C SER A 304 -22.31 6.29 -13.27
N ASP A 305 -22.81 5.17 -12.73
CA ASP A 305 -23.42 4.09 -13.55
C ASP A 305 -24.83 4.57 -13.92
N ASP A 306 -25.19 4.48 -15.20
CA ASP A 306 -26.38 5.13 -15.76
C ASP A 306 -26.48 6.65 -15.49
N GLY A 307 -27.68 7.23 -15.60
CA GLY A 307 -27.84 8.65 -15.82
C GLY A 307 -27.81 9.51 -14.56
N SER A 308 -27.09 10.63 -14.61
CA SER A 308 -27.05 11.63 -13.56
C SER A 308 -26.90 13.07 -14.06
N ARG A 309 -27.35 14.04 -13.25
CA ARG A 309 -27.06 15.46 -13.45
C ARG A 309 -26.75 16.17 -12.13
N LEU A 310 -25.90 17.19 -12.22
CA LEU A 310 -25.49 18.05 -11.10
C LEU A 310 -26.02 19.46 -11.33
N LEU A 311 -26.68 20.01 -10.31
CA LEU A 311 -27.08 21.42 -10.25
C LEU A 311 -26.40 22.11 -9.06
N ILE A 312 -25.97 23.35 -9.26
CA ILE A 312 -25.45 24.24 -8.22
C ILE A 312 -26.32 25.50 -8.20
N ASP A 313 -26.87 25.86 -7.04
CA ASP A 313 -27.84 26.96 -6.86
C ASP A 313 -28.99 26.93 -7.89
N GLY A 314 -29.46 25.72 -8.21
CA GLY A 314 -30.51 25.47 -9.20
C GLY A 314 -30.07 25.57 -10.66
N GLN A 315 -28.81 25.90 -10.95
CA GLN A 315 -28.26 25.92 -12.31
C GLN A 315 -27.62 24.57 -12.64
N GLN A 316 -27.99 23.98 -13.78
CA GLN A 316 -27.39 22.73 -14.26
C GLN A 316 -25.92 22.96 -14.66
N VAL A 317 -25.01 22.20 -14.07
CA VAL A 317 -23.56 22.31 -14.30
C VAL A 317 -23.02 21.11 -15.07
N VAL A 318 -23.47 19.89 -14.74
CA VAL A 318 -23.00 18.65 -15.39
C VAL A 318 -24.19 17.76 -15.73
N VAL A 319 -24.13 17.09 -16.89
CA VAL A 319 -25.09 16.05 -17.29
C VAL A 319 -24.28 14.85 -17.80
N ASN A 320 -24.62 13.68 -17.27
CA ASN A 320 -24.10 12.38 -17.65
C ASN A 320 -25.29 11.42 -17.75
N ASP A 321 -26.15 11.63 -18.74
CA ASP A 321 -27.46 10.95 -18.83
C ASP A 321 -27.42 9.74 -19.79
N GLY A 322 -28.37 8.82 -19.61
CA GLY A 322 -28.53 7.59 -20.39
C GLY A 322 -27.98 6.35 -19.67
N ILE A 323 -28.26 5.17 -20.25
CA ILE A 323 -27.77 3.88 -19.73
C ILE A 323 -26.31 3.66 -20.15
N HIS A 324 -25.41 3.50 -19.18
CA HIS A 324 -23.98 3.31 -19.44
C HIS A 324 -23.24 2.77 -18.22
N PRO A 325 -22.13 2.04 -18.42
CA PRO A 325 -21.22 1.71 -17.32
C PRO A 325 -20.68 3.00 -16.66
N HIS A 326 -20.22 2.89 -15.42
CA HIS A 326 -19.67 4.01 -14.66
C HIS A 326 -18.72 4.88 -15.49
N SER A 327 -19.10 6.14 -15.68
CA SER A 327 -18.29 7.10 -16.46
C SER A 327 -18.40 8.51 -15.89
N PHE A 328 -17.37 9.34 -16.11
CA PHE A 328 -17.34 10.73 -15.66
C PHE A 328 -17.65 11.72 -16.79
N LYS A 329 -18.44 12.74 -16.46
CA LYS A 329 -18.56 14.00 -17.21
C LYS A 329 -18.16 15.17 -16.34
N SER A 330 -17.92 16.32 -16.95
CA SER A 330 -17.45 17.49 -16.22
C SER A 330 -18.06 18.77 -16.75
N GLY A 331 -18.18 19.76 -15.87
CA GLY A 331 -18.72 21.07 -16.15
C GLY A 331 -18.16 22.11 -15.18
N GLU A 332 -18.35 23.38 -15.48
CA GLU A 332 -17.72 24.48 -14.77
C GLU A 332 -18.76 25.50 -14.30
N ALA A 333 -18.52 26.09 -13.12
CA ALA A 333 -19.35 27.15 -12.56
C ALA A 333 -18.46 28.23 -11.90
N GLU A 334 -18.84 29.49 -12.06
CA GLU A 334 -18.23 30.61 -11.34
C GLU A 334 -18.97 30.79 -10.01
N LEU A 335 -18.29 30.56 -8.88
CA LEU A 335 -18.91 30.55 -7.55
C LEU A 335 -18.25 31.56 -6.62
N LYS A 336 -18.99 32.00 -5.62
CA LYS A 336 -18.51 32.88 -4.57
C LYS A 336 -18.03 32.07 -3.36
N ALA A 337 -17.21 32.65 -2.51
CA ALA A 337 -16.96 32.07 -1.20
C ALA A 337 -18.26 32.05 -0.39
N GLY A 338 -18.53 30.95 0.29
CA GLY A 338 -19.74 30.72 1.07
C GLY A 338 -20.45 29.42 0.72
N VAL A 339 -21.68 29.30 1.21
CA VAL A 339 -22.50 28.08 1.09
C VAL A 339 -23.38 28.16 -0.16
N HIS A 340 -23.30 27.12 -0.99
CA HIS A 340 -24.07 26.90 -2.21
C HIS A 340 -24.96 25.67 -2.06
N GLU A 341 -26.14 25.70 -2.67
CA GLU A 341 -26.98 24.50 -2.75
C GLU A 341 -26.47 23.59 -3.86
N LEU A 342 -26.31 22.31 -3.57
CA LEU A 342 -25.87 21.29 -4.51
C LEU A 342 -26.96 20.22 -4.62
N VAL A 343 -27.42 19.96 -5.84
CA VAL A 343 -28.41 18.91 -6.13
C VAL A 343 -27.82 17.92 -7.13
N VAL A 344 -27.89 16.63 -6.80
CA VAL A 344 -27.57 15.54 -7.73
C VAL A 344 -28.83 14.74 -7.97
N GLU A 345 -29.15 14.54 -9.23
CA GLU A 345 -30.25 13.68 -9.65
C GLU A 345 -29.68 12.51 -10.44
N TYR A 346 -30.17 11.31 -10.15
CA TYR A 346 -29.58 10.05 -10.57
C TYR A 346 -30.68 9.03 -10.87
N PHE A 347 -30.48 8.14 -11.83
CA PHE A 347 -31.26 6.91 -11.98
C PHE A 347 -30.36 5.72 -12.27
N GLU A 348 -30.82 4.54 -11.86
CA GLU A 348 -30.24 3.24 -12.15
C GLU A 348 -31.27 2.39 -12.91
N GLN A 349 -30.92 1.92 -14.09
CA GLN A 349 -31.74 0.98 -14.83
C GLN A 349 -31.46 -0.45 -14.36
N GLY A 350 -30.18 -0.82 -14.33
CA GLY A 350 -29.70 -2.04 -13.71
C GLY A 350 -28.26 -2.39 -14.09
N GLY A 351 -27.56 -3.07 -13.19
CA GLY A 351 -26.11 -3.21 -13.29
C GLY A 351 -25.40 -2.99 -11.97
N GLU A 352 -24.38 -2.13 -11.95
CA GLU A 352 -23.62 -1.77 -10.76
C GLU A 352 -23.93 -0.32 -10.38
N GLU A 353 -24.79 -0.08 -9.40
CA GLU A 353 -25.19 1.28 -9.05
C GLU A 353 -24.04 2.11 -8.44
N SER A 354 -23.78 3.32 -8.96
CA SER A 354 -22.76 4.21 -8.40
C SER A 354 -23.00 5.68 -8.73
N CYS A 355 -22.69 6.57 -7.80
CA CYS A 355 -22.75 8.02 -8.02
C CYS A 355 -21.68 8.76 -7.21
N GLN A 356 -20.96 9.67 -7.85
CA GLN A 356 -19.86 10.42 -7.25
C GLN A 356 -19.75 11.83 -7.83
N VAL A 357 -19.39 12.79 -6.97
CA VAL A 357 -19.06 14.15 -7.39
C VAL A 357 -17.68 14.54 -6.87
N ASP A 358 -16.77 14.90 -7.79
CA ASP A 358 -15.51 15.56 -7.47
C ASP A 358 -15.56 17.04 -7.87
N ILE A 359 -14.67 17.84 -7.27
CA ILE A 359 -14.50 19.27 -7.50
C ILE A 359 -13.00 19.63 -7.61
N GLU A 360 -12.66 20.54 -8.53
CA GLU A 360 -11.36 21.24 -8.62
C GLU A 360 -11.59 22.75 -8.79
N GLY A 361 -10.64 23.60 -8.37
CA GLY A 361 -10.83 25.05 -8.38
C GLY A 361 -9.69 25.86 -7.74
N PRO A 362 -9.92 27.14 -7.40
CA PRO A 362 -8.90 28.05 -6.89
C PRO A 362 -8.21 27.55 -5.62
N GLY A 363 -6.99 27.03 -5.75
CA GLY A 363 -6.25 26.42 -4.64
C GLY A 363 -6.76 25.05 -4.21
N LEU A 364 -7.56 24.39 -5.06
CA LEU A 364 -8.18 23.10 -4.82
C LEU A 364 -7.88 22.15 -5.99
N GLY A 365 -7.04 21.13 -5.78
CA GLY A 365 -6.90 20.03 -6.74
C GLY A 365 -8.14 19.13 -6.73
N ARG A 366 -8.38 18.37 -7.81
CA ARG A 366 -9.52 17.45 -7.93
C ARG A 366 -9.62 16.51 -6.73
N GLN A 367 -10.77 16.56 -6.05
CA GLN A 367 -11.09 15.71 -4.90
C GLN A 367 -12.60 15.60 -4.71
N SER A 368 -13.06 14.69 -3.84
CA SER A 368 -14.50 14.53 -3.55
C SER A 368 -15.11 15.84 -3.02
N VAL A 369 -16.31 16.19 -3.50
CA VAL A 369 -17.06 17.34 -2.97
C VAL A 369 -17.54 17.11 -1.54
N GLU A 370 -17.64 15.85 -1.10
CA GLU A 370 -18.17 15.46 0.21
C GLU A 370 -17.40 16.10 1.38
N ALA A 371 -16.10 16.37 1.20
CA ALA A 371 -15.25 17.04 2.18
C ALA A 371 -15.65 18.50 2.45
N PHE A 372 -16.49 19.08 1.60
CA PHE A 372 -16.94 20.48 1.66
C PHE A 372 -18.44 20.60 1.99
N LEU A 373 -19.11 19.48 2.26
CA LEU A 373 -20.54 19.48 2.54
C LEU A 373 -20.82 19.81 4.01
N VAL A 374 -21.70 20.78 4.23
CA VAL A 374 -22.18 21.23 5.54
C VAL A 374 -23.64 20.82 5.77
N LEU A 375 -24.09 20.84 7.03
CA LEU A 375 -25.44 20.39 7.42
C LEU A 375 -26.57 21.25 6.86
N GLY A 376 -26.28 22.51 6.53
CA GLY A 376 -27.29 23.50 6.20
C GLY A 376 -26.71 24.78 5.60
N ARG A 377 -27.61 25.66 5.14
CA ARG A 377 -27.27 26.99 4.61
C ARG A 377 -26.57 27.90 5.64
N ASP A 378 -26.65 27.57 6.92
CA ASP A 378 -25.96 28.28 8.00
C ASP A 378 -24.47 27.92 8.12
N GLY A 379 -23.96 27.00 7.29
CA GLY A 379 -22.54 26.65 7.24
C GLY A 379 -22.08 25.72 8.37
N LYS A 380 -23.01 25.18 9.18
CA LYS A 380 -22.66 24.29 10.28
C LYS A 380 -22.10 22.97 9.77
N VAL A 381 -20.96 22.57 10.30
CA VAL A 381 -20.35 21.26 10.04
C VAL A 381 -21.00 20.20 10.93
N ALA A 382 -21.08 18.95 10.46
CA ALA A 382 -21.60 17.84 11.26
C ALA A 382 -20.81 17.70 12.58
N ASP A 383 -21.51 17.51 13.70
CA ASP A 383 -20.89 17.23 15.00
C ASP A 383 -20.12 15.90 14.91
N GLN A 384 -18.80 15.98 15.14
CA GLN A 384 -17.88 14.86 15.07
C GLN A 384 -17.76 14.22 16.46
N ASN A 385 -18.72 13.35 16.80
CA ASN A 385 -18.69 12.51 18.01
C ASN A 385 -18.69 13.25 19.36
N SER A 386 -19.39 14.38 19.50
CA SER A 386 -19.64 15.04 20.80
C SER A 386 -18.37 15.51 21.54
N LYS A 387 -17.20 15.49 20.89
CA LYS A 387 -15.94 15.98 21.47
C LYS A 387 -15.82 17.47 21.16
N PRO A 388 -15.53 18.32 22.17
CA PRO A 388 -15.28 19.73 21.90
C PRO A 388 -14.13 19.88 20.92
N ALA A 389 -14.29 20.76 19.94
CA ALA A 389 -13.25 21.05 18.95
C ALA A 389 -11.95 21.48 19.67
N PHE A 390 -10.81 20.97 19.22
CA PHE A 390 -9.51 21.40 19.73
C PHE A 390 -9.30 22.89 19.40
N GLU A 391 -9.18 23.71 20.42
CA GLU A 391 -8.89 25.15 20.27
C GLU A 391 -7.38 25.39 20.20
N LEU A 392 -6.92 25.96 19.09
CA LEU A 392 -5.50 26.24 18.90
C LEU A 392 -5.06 27.49 19.68
N ASP A 393 -4.22 27.28 20.69
CA ASP A 393 -3.42 28.33 21.34
C ASP A 393 -2.08 28.54 20.61
N GLY A 394 -1.87 29.76 20.10
CA GLY A 394 -0.66 30.14 19.36
C GLY A 394 0.60 30.30 20.23
N ALA A 395 0.46 30.70 21.50
CA ALA A 395 1.59 30.82 22.41
C ALA A 395 2.13 29.43 22.78
N LEU A 396 1.22 28.48 23.03
CA LEU A 396 1.58 27.08 23.22
C LEU A 396 2.20 26.47 21.96
N ALA A 397 1.73 26.84 20.77
CA ALA A 397 2.33 26.38 19.52
C ALA A 397 3.79 26.84 19.33
N GLU A 398 4.12 28.10 19.63
CA GLU A 398 5.50 28.58 19.58
C GLU A 398 6.38 27.96 20.66
N GLN A 399 5.83 27.74 21.87
CA GLN A 399 6.53 26.98 22.92
C GLN A 399 6.81 25.55 22.46
N GLY A 400 5.82 24.87 21.87
CA GLY A 400 5.95 23.51 21.35
C GLY A 400 6.99 23.40 20.24
N LYS A 401 7.05 24.39 19.34
CA LYS A 401 8.07 24.48 18.30
C LYS A 401 9.48 24.52 18.88
N SER A 402 9.68 25.33 19.92
CA SER A 402 10.96 25.43 20.63
C SER A 402 11.31 24.14 21.38
N LEU A 403 10.30 23.45 21.93
CA LEU A 403 10.48 22.17 22.62
C LEU A 403 10.80 21.02 21.67
N PHE A 404 10.29 21.03 20.44
CA PHE A 404 10.37 19.89 19.52
C PHE A 404 11.81 19.39 19.30
N ALA A 405 12.77 20.30 19.13
CA ALA A 405 14.19 19.94 19.02
C ALA A 405 14.81 19.53 20.37
N SER A 406 14.46 20.22 21.46
CA SER A 406 15.06 20.01 22.78
C SER A 406 14.64 18.70 23.44
N VAL A 407 13.44 18.19 23.16
CA VAL A 407 13.00 16.86 23.60
C VAL A 407 13.45 15.73 22.64
N GLY A 408 14.22 16.07 21.60
CA GLY A 408 14.82 15.09 20.68
C GLY A 408 13.94 14.62 19.53
N CYS A 409 12.73 15.18 19.32
CA CYS A 409 11.87 14.77 18.20
C CYS A 409 12.55 15.01 16.84
N ALA A 410 13.26 16.12 16.70
CA ALA A 410 13.95 16.52 15.48
C ALA A 410 15.11 15.59 15.07
N THR A 411 15.58 14.70 15.97
CA THR A 411 16.59 13.70 15.60
C THR A 411 16.07 12.72 14.54
N CYS A 412 14.80 12.35 14.65
CA CYS A 412 14.16 11.38 13.76
C CYS A 412 13.22 12.04 12.75
N HIS A 413 12.50 13.08 13.19
CA HIS A 413 11.46 13.75 12.41
C HIS A 413 11.95 15.08 11.84
N GLN A 414 11.41 15.45 10.68
CA GLN A 414 11.32 16.86 10.28
C GLN A 414 9.92 17.39 10.62
N ALA A 415 9.83 18.70 10.86
CA ALA A 415 8.58 19.41 11.06
C ALA A 415 8.66 20.84 10.48
N ALA A 416 7.55 21.57 10.51
CA ALA A 416 7.46 22.91 9.92
C ALA A 416 8.55 23.87 10.45
N GLY A 417 9.52 24.19 9.59
CA GLY A 417 10.65 25.06 9.91
C GLY A 417 11.74 24.41 10.79
N ILE A 418 11.68 23.09 11.03
CA ILE A 418 12.65 22.33 11.81
C ILE A 418 13.16 21.14 10.97
N PRO A 419 14.39 21.23 10.41
CA PRO A 419 14.95 20.13 9.63
C PRO A 419 15.25 18.92 10.53
N ARG A 420 15.19 17.73 9.94
CA ARG A 420 15.68 16.51 10.60
C ARG A 420 17.16 16.66 10.93
N GLY A 421 17.56 16.18 12.10
CA GLY A 421 18.93 16.24 12.61
C GLY A 421 19.22 17.48 13.44
N ALA A 422 18.28 18.43 13.56
CA ALA A 422 18.37 19.55 14.49
C ALA A 422 18.21 19.05 15.95
N SER A 423 19.18 18.30 16.46
CA SER A 423 19.11 17.68 17.78
C SER A 423 19.38 18.70 18.88
N GLY A 424 18.60 18.69 19.95
CA GLY A 424 18.88 19.43 21.19
C GLY A 424 19.62 18.61 22.25
N TYR A 425 20.15 17.43 21.92
CA TYR A 425 20.92 16.61 22.87
C TYR A 425 22.27 17.28 23.16
N ALA A 426 22.62 17.38 24.45
CA ALA A 426 23.82 18.10 24.89
C ALA A 426 25.16 17.37 24.60
N ALA A 427 25.13 16.09 24.21
CA ALA A 427 26.32 15.30 23.92
C ALA A 427 26.13 14.44 22.67
N GLU A 428 27.19 14.33 21.85
CA GLU A 428 27.18 13.46 20.68
C GLU A 428 27.11 11.98 21.10
N PRO A 429 26.12 11.21 20.58
CA PRO A 429 26.01 9.78 20.84
C PRO A 429 27.19 9.00 20.26
N LYS A 430 27.67 7.99 21.00
CA LYS A 430 28.68 7.04 20.50
C LYS A 430 28.15 6.25 19.31
N SER A 431 29.04 5.84 18.40
CA SER A 431 28.71 4.90 17.32
C SER A 431 28.29 3.53 17.85
N LEU A 432 27.63 2.73 17.02
CA LEU A 432 27.22 1.36 17.38
C LEU A 432 28.40 0.48 17.80
N ALA A 433 29.54 0.60 17.11
CA ALA A 433 30.75 -0.16 17.43
C ALA A 433 31.44 0.32 18.72
N ALA A 434 31.22 1.56 19.16
CA ALA A 434 31.80 2.11 20.40
C ALA A 434 30.87 2.04 21.62
N MET A 435 29.64 1.53 21.45
CA MET A 435 28.65 1.41 22.51
C MET A 435 28.85 0.16 23.37
N LYS A 436 28.33 0.18 24.61
CA LYS A 436 28.18 -1.04 25.41
C LYS A 436 27.00 -1.85 24.86
N SER A 437 27.10 -3.18 24.88
CA SER A 437 26.01 -4.08 24.46
C SER A 437 24.87 -4.20 25.47
N THR A 438 24.98 -3.59 26.66
CA THR A 438 23.94 -3.58 27.70
C THR A 438 23.80 -2.20 28.37
N GLY A 439 22.63 -1.94 28.96
CA GLY A 439 22.32 -0.68 29.64
C GLY A 439 21.75 0.40 28.71
N GLY A 440 21.54 1.61 29.23
CA GLY A 440 20.92 2.71 28.46
C GLY A 440 19.51 2.33 27.99
N CYS A 441 19.24 2.46 26.68
CA CYS A 441 17.98 2.05 26.07
C CYS A 441 17.74 0.53 26.15
N LEU A 442 18.78 -0.28 26.38
CA LEU A 442 18.69 -1.74 26.52
C LEU A 442 18.51 -2.20 27.97
N ALA A 443 18.45 -1.29 28.94
CA ALA A 443 18.14 -1.64 30.32
C ALA A 443 16.67 -2.08 30.46
N GLU A 444 16.36 -2.94 31.44
CA GLU A 444 14.96 -3.32 31.72
C GLU A 444 14.11 -2.09 32.10
N THR A 445 14.73 -1.12 32.77
CA THR A 445 14.15 0.21 33.02
C THR A 445 15.12 1.26 32.45
N PRO A 446 14.85 1.79 31.24
CA PRO A 446 15.71 2.79 30.61
C PRO A 446 15.84 4.05 31.47
N PRO A 447 17.04 4.66 31.57
CA PRO A 447 17.24 5.93 32.28
C PRO A 447 16.28 7.02 31.79
N ALA A 448 15.98 7.97 32.67
CA ALA A 448 15.09 9.11 32.42
C ALA A 448 15.43 9.91 31.14
N ALA A 449 16.71 10.08 30.85
CA ALA A 449 17.20 10.82 29.68
C ALA A 449 17.25 10.00 28.37
N ALA A 450 17.00 8.69 28.44
CA ALA A 450 17.00 7.81 27.28
C ALA A 450 15.57 7.63 26.73
N PRO A 451 15.37 7.48 25.41
CA PRO A 451 14.08 7.07 24.86
C PRO A 451 13.63 5.71 25.39
N ASP A 452 12.32 5.53 25.61
CA ASP A 452 11.74 4.23 26.01
C ASP A 452 11.01 3.55 24.86
N TYR A 453 11.62 2.50 24.32
CA TYR A 453 11.04 1.69 23.25
C TYR A 453 10.07 0.62 23.77
N ALA A 454 9.94 0.41 25.09
CA ALA A 454 9.20 -0.69 25.68
C ALA A 454 9.65 -2.08 25.17
N LEU A 455 10.97 -2.25 24.94
CA LEU A 455 11.55 -3.49 24.38
C LEU A 455 11.15 -4.73 25.19
N SER A 456 10.93 -5.84 24.50
CA SER A 456 10.83 -7.16 25.14
C SER A 456 12.22 -7.70 25.53
N ASP A 457 12.27 -8.74 26.37
CA ASP A 457 13.53 -9.41 26.71
C ASP A 457 14.22 -10.01 25.47
N ALA A 458 13.43 -10.59 24.55
CA ALA A 458 13.93 -11.13 23.30
C ALA A 458 14.55 -10.03 22.43
N GLN A 459 13.89 -8.88 22.32
CA GLN A 459 14.41 -7.73 21.55
C GLN A 459 15.66 -7.13 22.18
N ARG A 460 15.72 -7.00 23.52
CA ARG A 460 16.95 -6.59 24.22
C ARG A 460 18.09 -7.54 23.91
N THR A 461 17.86 -8.84 24.00
CA THR A 461 18.86 -9.87 23.74
C THR A 461 19.37 -9.81 22.30
N ALA A 462 18.46 -9.70 21.33
CA ALA A 462 18.80 -9.55 19.91
C ALA A 462 19.63 -8.28 19.65
N LEU A 463 19.20 -7.13 20.17
CA LEU A 463 19.94 -5.87 20.05
C LEU A 463 21.33 -5.94 20.68
N SER A 464 21.45 -6.54 21.86
CA SER A 464 22.75 -6.76 22.52
C SER A 464 23.68 -7.63 21.68
N ALA A 465 23.16 -8.71 21.09
CA ALA A 465 23.91 -9.60 20.20
C ALA A 465 24.41 -8.84 18.95
N ALA A 466 23.53 -8.09 18.29
CA ALA A 466 23.89 -7.31 17.11
C ALA A 466 24.94 -6.22 17.39
N ILE A 467 24.86 -5.52 18.53
CA ILE A 467 25.89 -4.55 18.94
C ILE A 467 27.22 -5.26 19.19
N GLY A 468 27.21 -6.39 19.90
CA GLY A 468 28.42 -7.20 20.11
C GLY A 468 29.04 -7.68 18.80
N TRP A 469 28.22 -8.12 17.85
CA TRP A 469 28.67 -8.51 16.51
C TRP A 469 29.31 -7.34 15.75
N LEU A 470 28.67 -6.16 15.76
CA LEU A 470 29.18 -4.96 15.09
C LEU A 470 30.52 -4.46 15.65
N GLN A 471 30.81 -4.70 16.93
CA GLN A 471 32.11 -4.37 17.54
C GLN A 471 33.28 -5.18 16.96
N HIS A 472 32.99 -6.34 16.37
CA HIS A 472 33.99 -7.27 15.83
C HIS A 472 33.93 -7.39 14.30
N GLN A 473 32.97 -6.73 13.65
CA GLN A 473 32.78 -6.84 12.20
C GLN A 473 33.80 -6.01 11.42
N THR A 474 34.59 -6.67 10.59
CA THR A 474 35.65 -6.04 9.78
C THR A 474 35.33 -5.95 8.29
N ASN A 475 34.35 -6.71 7.79
CA ASN A 475 34.02 -6.80 6.36
C ASN A 475 32.58 -6.34 6.07
N PRO A 476 32.29 -5.78 4.87
CA PRO A 476 30.93 -5.53 4.43
C PRO A 476 30.19 -6.85 4.14
N PRO A 477 28.85 -6.87 4.32
CA PRO A 477 28.05 -8.04 3.97
C PRO A 477 28.16 -8.35 2.49
N ASN A 478 28.08 -9.63 2.14
CA ASN A 478 27.97 -10.05 0.76
C ASN A 478 26.57 -9.73 0.19
N ASN A 479 26.40 -9.90 -1.13
CA ASN A 479 25.16 -9.53 -1.79
C ASN A 479 23.95 -10.36 -1.30
N ASP A 480 24.10 -11.64 -0.97
CA ASP A 480 22.99 -12.44 -0.42
C ASP A 480 22.55 -11.95 0.96
N GLU A 481 23.49 -11.47 1.78
CA GLU A 481 23.19 -10.84 3.07
C GLU A 481 22.45 -9.51 2.90
N ILE A 482 22.89 -8.66 1.96
CA ILE A 482 22.20 -7.41 1.60
C ILE A 482 20.77 -7.70 1.11
N ILE A 483 20.61 -8.69 0.23
CA ILE A 483 19.31 -9.10 -0.30
C ILE A 483 18.40 -9.56 0.84
N ARG A 484 18.87 -10.50 1.67
CA ARG A 484 18.10 -11.03 2.81
C ARG A 484 17.69 -9.93 3.76
N HIS A 485 18.63 -9.10 4.20
CA HIS A 485 18.34 -8.02 5.15
C HIS A 485 17.31 -7.03 4.58
N THR A 486 17.52 -6.59 3.34
CA THR A 486 16.61 -5.61 2.71
C THR A 486 15.22 -6.21 2.45
N MET A 487 15.14 -7.44 1.91
CA MET A 487 13.86 -8.11 1.66
C MET A 487 13.09 -8.38 2.96
N THR A 488 13.78 -8.67 4.06
CA THR A 488 13.16 -8.84 5.38
C THR A 488 12.69 -7.50 5.96
N ALA A 489 13.50 -6.45 5.88
CA ALA A 489 13.15 -5.11 6.38
C ALA A 489 11.90 -4.52 5.68
N PHE A 490 11.78 -4.74 4.36
CA PHE A 490 10.63 -4.27 3.56
C PHE A 490 9.50 -5.30 3.45
N ASN A 491 9.59 -6.42 4.17
CA ASN A 491 8.59 -7.50 4.19
C ASN A 491 8.28 -8.08 2.79
N CYS A 492 9.23 -8.05 1.86
CA CYS A 492 9.08 -8.61 0.51
C CYS A 492 8.74 -10.11 0.56
N PHE A 493 9.21 -10.80 1.60
CA PHE A 493 8.96 -12.22 1.81
C PHE A 493 7.52 -12.59 2.16
N ALA A 494 6.65 -11.62 2.46
CA ALA A 494 5.22 -11.90 2.66
C ALA A 494 4.50 -12.26 1.36
N CYS A 495 5.05 -11.85 0.21
CA CYS A 495 4.51 -12.14 -1.12
C CYS A 495 5.44 -13.04 -1.93
N HIS A 496 6.75 -12.83 -1.81
CA HIS A 496 7.75 -13.49 -2.63
C HIS A 496 8.51 -14.55 -1.87
N GLN A 497 8.80 -15.66 -2.53
CA GLN A 497 9.77 -16.64 -2.06
C GLN A 497 11.13 -16.39 -2.72
N ARG A 498 12.23 -16.49 -1.96
CA ARG A 498 13.60 -16.60 -2.50
C ARG A 498 14.35 -17.70 -1.74
N GLY A 499 14.83 -18.69 -2.48
CA GLY A 499 15.36 -19.93 -1.91
C GLY A 499 14.28 -20.63 -1.09
N GLU A 500 14.61 -20.95 0.15
CA GLU A 500 13.69 -21.57 1.12
C GLU A 500 12.96 -20.53 2.00
N MET A 501 13.19 -19.23 1.79
CA MET A 501 12.60 -18.17 2.62
C MET A 501 11.43 -17.47 1.95
N GLY A 502 10.40 -17.20 2.76
CA GLY A 502 9.23 -16.42 2.38
C GLY A 502 8.20 -17.19 1.57
N GLY A 503 7.37 -16.45 0.85
CA GLY A 503 6.17 -16.96 0.21
C GLY A 503 4.92 -16.65 1.02
N VAL A 504 3.76 -16.81 0.37
CA VAL A 504 2.47 -16.50 0.96
C VAL A 504 2.16 -17.47 2.09
N GLU A 505 1.83 -16.94 3.27
CA GLU A 505 1.38 -17.74 4.41
C GLU A 505 0.05 -18.42 4.11
N ARG A 506 -0.14 -19.65 4.62
CA ARG A 506 -1.38 -20.41 4.42
C ARG A 506 -2.63 -19.64 4.86
N ASP A 507 -2.55 -18.92 5.98
CA ASP A 507 -3.67 -18.13 6.51
C ASP A 507 -3.98 -16.88 5.66
N ARG A 508 -3.09 -16.52 4.71
CA ARG A 508 -3.27 -15.40 3.77
C ARG A 508 -3.55 -15.86 2.34
N ASP A 509 -3.38 -17.14 2.05
CA ASP A 509 -3.40 -17.69 0.69
C ASP A 509 -4.69 -17.36 -0.08
N ALA A 510 -5.85 -17.46 0.59
CA ALA A 510 -7.16 -17.21 -0.01
C ALA A 510 -7.39 -15.74 -0.46
N TYR A 511 -6.56 -14.81 0.01
CA TYR A 511 -6.67 -13.39 -0.36
C TYR A 511 -5.82 -13.03 -1.59
N PHE A 512 -4.93 -13.92 -2.02
CA PHE A 512 -4.23 -13.77 -3.29
C PHE A 512 -5.13 -14.27 -4.42
N LYS A 513 -5.70 -13.33 -5.17
CA LYS A 513 -6.77 -13.55 -6.16
C LYS A 513 -6.33 -13.20 -7.59
N SER A 514 -7.04 -13.76 -8.56
CA SER A 514 -6.83 -13.57 -9.99
C SER A 514 -8.17 -13.53 -10.73
N ASP A 515 -8.27 -12.76 -11.82
CA ASP A 515 -9.41 -12.84 -12.75
C ASP A 515 -9.32 -14.03 -13.73
N GLN A 516 -8.17 -14.72 -13.75
CA GLN A 516 -7.95 -15.96 -14.50
C GLN A 516 -7.72 -17.11 -13.53
N GLN A 517 -8.83 -17.73 -13.12
CA GLN A 517 -8.84 -18.84 -12.17
C GLN A 517 -8.18 -20.09 -12.75
N GLU A 518 -8.31 -20.29 -14.06
CA GLU A 518 -7.71 -21.41 -14.78
C GLU A 518 -6.18 -21.40 -14.69
N MET A 519 -5.53 -20.28 -14.37
CA MET A 519 -4.07 -20.22 -14.18
C MET A 519 -3.62 -20.80 -12.84
N GLY A 520 -4.52 -20.99 -11.86
CA GLY A 520 -4.18 -21.45 -10.51
C GLY A 520 -3.19 -20.53 -9.80
N ASP A 521 -2.24 -21.10 -9.07
CA ASP A 521 -1.21 -20.35 -8.32
C ASP A 521 -0.35 -19.45 -9.21
N GLU A 522 -0.13 -19.84 -10.47
CA GLU A 522 0.58 -19.02 -11.45
C GLU A 522 -0.14 -17.70 -11.79
N GLY A 523 -1.47 -17.67 -11.66
CA GLY A 523 -2.31 -16.50 -11.87
C GLY A 523 -2.37 -15.57 -10.65
N ARG A 524 -2.37 -16.14 -9.43
CA ARG A 524 -2.72 -15.40 -8.21
C ARG A 524 -1.54 -15.11 -7.27
N ILE A 525 -0.49 -15.94 -7.27
CA ILE A 525 0.66 -15.81 -6.35
C ILE A 525 1.80 -15.03 -7.04
N PRO A 526 2.34 -13.97 -6.39
CA PRO A 526 3.50 -13.25 -6.89
C PRO A 526 4.70 -14.17 -7.20
N PRO A 527 5.49 -13.87 -8.23
CA PRO A 527 6.55 -14.78 -8.70
C PRO A 527 7.65 -14.98 -7.65
N HIS A 528 8.31 -16.13 -7.70
CA HIS A 528 9.53 -16.35 -6.93
C HIS A 528 10.64 -15.43 -7.42
N LEU A 529 11.54 -15.05 -6.49
CA LEU A 529 12.66 -14.15 -6.75
C LEU A 529 14.02 -14.87 -6.74
N THR A 530 14.04 -16.21 -6.64
CA THR A 530 15.27 -16.99 -6.88
C THR A 530 15.74 -16.80 -8.32
N GLY A 531 17.01 -16.40 -8.51
CA GLY A 531 17.59 -16.25 -9.85
C GLY A 531 17.05 -15.05 -10.63
N VAL A 532 16.35 -14.11 -9.98
CA VAL A 532 15.71 -12.99 -10.65
C VAL A 532 16.72 -12.01 -11.25
N GLY A 533 17.91 -11.87 -10.66
CA GLY A 533 19.00 -11.05 -11.18
C GLY A 533 19.57 -11.54 -12.52
N ALA A 534 19.58 -12.86 -12.72
CA ALA A 534 19.93 -13.49 -14.00
C ALA A 534 18.80 -13.39 -15.03
N LYS A 535 17.56 -13.20 -14.58
CA LYS A 535 16.36 -13.11 -15.44
C LYS A 535 16.09 -11.71 -15.96
N LEU A 536 16.08 -10.73 -15.05
CA LEU A 536 15.64 -9.37 -15.33
C LEU A 536 16.84 -8.46 -15.59
N THR A 537 16.65 -7.49 -16.48
CA THR A 537 17.63 -6.41 -16.67
C THR A 537 17.65 -5.53 -15.42
N GLU A 538 18.80 -4.93 -15.12
CA GLU A 538 18.91 -3.98 -13.99
C GLU A 538 17.97 -2.78 -14.17
N GLY A 539 17.82 -2.29 -15.41
CA GLY A 539 16.86 -1.25 -15.75
C GLY A 539 15.43 -1.64 -15.41
N TRP A 540 15.05 -2.89 -15.67
CA TRP A 540 13.72 -3.40 -15.32
C TRP A 540 13.54 -3.59 -13.80
N LEU A 541 14.54 -4.14 -13.11
CA LEU A 541 14.50 -4.25 -11.64
C LEU A 541 14.32 -2.87 -10.99
N LYS A 542 15.10 -1.89 -11.45
CA LYS A 542 14.98 -0.49 -11.01
C LYS A 542 13.57 0.05 -11.26
N GLN A 543 13.02 -0.16 -12.45
CA GLN A 543 11.66 0.26 -12.79
C GLN A 543 10.61 -0.34 -11.84
N VAL A 544 10.69 -1.63 -11.56
CA VAL A 544 9.74 -2.32 -10.66
C VAL A 544 9.85 -1.79 -9.23
N PHE A 545 11.05 -1.55 -8.71
CA PHE A 545 11.24 -1.04 -7.36
C PHE A 545 10.82 0.43 -7.21
N ASP A 546 11.04 1.24 -8.25
CA ASP A 546 10.76 2.66 -8.23
C ASP A 546 9.33 3.01 -8.55
N ASN A 547 8.61 2.16 -9.28
CA ASN A 547 7.26 2.45 -9.78
C ASN A 547 6.24 1.35 -9.45
N GLY A 548 6.65 0.27 -8.79
CA GLY A 548 5.83 -0.93 -8.63
C GLY A 548 5.65 -1.66 -9.96
N ALA A 549 4.77 -2.66 -9.99
CA ALA A 549 4.47 -3.38 -11.23
C ALA A 549 3.02 -3.87 -11.30
N LYS A 550 2.46 -3.81 -12.51
CA LYS A 550 1.17 -4.40 -12.91
C LYS A 550 1.27 -5.14 -14.25
N ASP A 551 2.44 -5.68 -14.58
CA ASP A 551 2.68 -6.40 -15.85
C ASP A 551 1.92 -7.72 -15.97
N ARG A 552 1.35 -8.20 -14.86
CA ARG A 552 0.45 -9.34 -14.78
C ARG A 552 -0.98 -8.81 -14.59
N PRO A 553 -1.69 -8.48 -15.68
CA PRO A 553 -2.99 -7.80 -15.59
C PRO A 553 -4.03 -8.62 -14.84
N TYR A 554 -3.87 -9.95 -14.83
CA TYR A 554 -4.75 -10.90 -14.20
C TYR A 554 -4.62 -11.01 -12.67
N MET A 555 -3.51 -10.56 -12.10
CA MET A 555 -3.22 -10.66 -10.68
C MET A 555 -3.74 -9.43 -9.93
N PHE A 556 -4.57 -9.63 -8.90
CA PHE A 556 -5.13 -8.50 -8.14
C PHE A 556 -4.10 -7.87 -7.20
N THR A 557 -3.24 -8.70 -6.59
CA THR A 557 -2.17 -8.23 -5.72
C THR A 557 -1.14 -7.43 -6.53
N ARG A 558 -0.84 -6.22 -6.07
CA ARG A 558 0.06 -5.28 -6.77
C ARG A 558 1.46 -5.36 -6.19
N MET A 559 2.48 -5.35 -7.06
CA MET A 559 3.85 -5.17 -6.61
C MET A 559 4.02 -3.72 -6.16
N PRO A 560 4.32 -3.45 -4.88
CA PRO A 560 4.39 -2.10 -4.36
C PRO A 560 5.62 -1.33 -4.84
N ARG A 561 5.51 0.00 -4.87
CA ARG A 561 6.61 0.94 -5.03
C ARG A 561 7.24 1.23 -3.66
N PHE A 562 8.53 0.97 -3.54
CA PHE A 562 9.31 1.26 -2.33
C PHE A 562 10.27 2.44 -2.53
N GLY A 563 10.66 2.74 -3.77
CA GLY A 563 11.53 3.86 -4.13
C GLY A 563 13.04 3.57 -4.00
N THR A 564 13.83 4.17 -4.89
CA THR A 564 15.28 3.88 -5.03
C THR A 564 16.06 4.07 -3.74
N THR A 565 15.74 5.09 -2.94
CA THR A 565 16.44 5.39 -1.68
C THR A 565 16.36 4.23 -0.68
N ASN A 566 15.28 3.45 -0.75
CA ASN A 566 14.97 2.36 0.16
C ASN A 566 15.52 1.02 -0.33
N VAL A 567 15.32 0.70 -1.61
CA VAL A 567 15.57 -0.65 -2.16
C VAL A 567 16.50 -0.66 -3.36
N GLY A 568 17.06 0.48 -3.78
CA GLY A 568 17.90 0.57 -4.98
C GLY A 568 19.14 -0.33 -4.95
N GLN A 569 19.69 -0.59 -3.76
CA GLN A 569 20.81 -1.52 -3.58
C GLN A 569 20.48 -2.97 -3.97
N LEU A 570 19.19 -3.35 -3.97
CA LEU A 570 18.78 -4.68 -4.43
C LEU A 570 19.05 -4.90 -5.91
N VAL A 571 19.08 -3.84 -6.74
CA VAL A 571 19.29 -3.98 -8.19
C VAL A 571 20.64 -4.63 -8.47
N SER A 572 21.72 -4.03 -7.97
CA SER A 572 23.07 -4.55 -8.15
C SER A 572 23.32 -5.81 -7.33
N ALA A 573 22.77 -5.89 -6.11
CA ALA A 573 22.93 -7.06 -5.27
C ALA A 573 22.31 -8.31 -5.91
N LEU A 574 21.09 -8.23 -6.43
CA LEU A 574 20.44 -9.34 -7.13
C LEU A 574 21.19 -9.72 -8.41
N ALA A 575 21.57 -8.73 -9.23
CA ALA A 575 22.31 -8.97 -10.47
C ALA A 575 23.67 -9.67 -10.24
N THR A 576 24.30 -9.40 -9.09
CA THR A 576 25.59 -10.00 -8.74
C THR A 576 25.43 -11.34 -8.00
N ALA A 577 24.46 -11.45 -7.09
CA ALA A 577 24.25 -12.63 -6.25
C ALA A 577 23.60 -13.78 -6.99
N ASP A 578 22.65 -13.50 -7.89
CA ASP A 578 22.05 -14.52 -8.72
C ASP A 578 23.06 -14.81 -9.84
N PRO A 579 23.81 -15.93 -9.77
CA PRO A 579 24.94 -16.14 -10.63
C PRO A 579 24.54 -16.02 -12.09
N ALA A 580 25.55 -15.62 -12.83
CA ALA A 580 25.69 -15.73 -14.26
C ALA A 580 25.71 -17.20 -14.73
N ALA A 581 24.75 -18.04 -14.29
CA ALA A 581 24.48 -19.36 -14.87
C ALA A 581 24.19 -19.29 -16.38
N LEU A 582 24.10 -18.06 -16.90
CA LEU A 582 23.94 -17.67 -18.28
C LEU A 582 25.13 -16.88 -18.86
N ALA A 583 26.18 -16.53 -18.10
CA ALA A 583 27.31 -15.77 -18.65
C ALA A 583 28.09 -16.54 -19.72
N ASP A 584 28.09 -17.87 -19.62
CA ASP A 584 28.71 -18.74 -20.63
C ASP A 584 27.73 -19.15 -21.74
N VAL A 585 26.46 -18.73 -21.66
CA VAL A 585 25.48 -18.99 -22.71
C VAL A 585 25.81 -18.09 -23.89
N LYS A 586 26.45 -18.69 -24.89
CA LYS A 586 26.65 -18.07 -26.19
C LYS A 586 25.33 -18.09 -26.94
N ILE A 587 24.77 -16.92 -27.20
CA ILE A 587 23.65 -16.78 -28.13
C ILE A 587 24.25 -16.72 -29.53
N PRO A 588 23.98 -17.69 -30.42
CA PRO A 588 24.48 -17.62 -31.78
C PRO A 588 23.92 -16.37 -32.47
N GLU A 589 24.78 -15.63 -33.17
CA GLU A 589 24.36 -14.58 -34.09
C GLU A 589 24.27 -15.18 -35.49
N PRO A 590 23.06 -15.51 -35.98
CA PRO A 590 22.92 -16.13 -37.28
C PRO A 590 23.26 -15.13 -38.40
N GLU A 591 23.99 -15.58 -39.42
CA GLU A 591 24.26 -14.83 -40.66
C GLU A 591 23.01 -14.73 -41.55
N ILE A 592 21.91 -14.21 -41.00
CA ILE A 592 20.61 -14.07 -41.65
C ILE A 592 20.18 -12.61 -41.60
N ALA A 593 19.71 -12.07 -42.73
CA ALA A 593 19.27 -10.69 -42.81
C ALA A 593 18.20 -10.35 -41.74
N PRO A 594 18.31 -9.22 -41.00
CA PRO A 594 17.41 -8.89 -39.90
C PRO A 594 15.92 -8.91 -40.27
N ARG A 595 15.55 -8.49 -41.50
CA ARG A 595 14.17 -8.56 -41.99
C ARG A 595 13.65 -10.00 -42.05
N ARG A 596 14.48 -10.95 -42.48
CA ARG A 596 14.11 -12.38 -42.55
C ARG A 596 13.97 -12.98 -41.16
N LEU A 597 14.87 -12.63 -40.22
CA LEU A 597 14.74 -13.03 -38.81
C LEU A 597 13.44 -12.51 -38.21
N LYS A 598 13.13 -11.22 -38.36
CA LYS A 598 11.90 -10.63 -37.80
C LYS A 598 10.64 -11.22 -38.43
N SER A 599 10.64 -11.47 -39.74
CA SER A 599 9.52 -12.13 -40.43
C SER A 599 9.29 -13.55 -39.90
N ALA A 600 10.36 -14.34 -39.70
CA ALA A 600 10.27 -15.68 -39.13
C ALA A 600 9.82 -15.64 -37.66
N GLY A 601 10.36 -14.72 -36.86
CA GLY A 601 9.94 -14.51 -35.48
C GLY A 601 8.45 -14.17 -35.37
N ARG A 602 7.94 -13.29 -36.25
CA ARG A 602 6.52 -12.96 -36.35
C ARG A 602 5.65 -14.20 -36.67
N GLN A 603 6.11 -15.05 -37.59
CA GLN A 603 5.43 -16.31 -37.93
C GLN A 603 5.42 -17.28 -36.75
N LEU A 604 6.57 -17.45 -36.07
CA LEU A 604 6.72 -18.37 -34.94
C LEU A 604 5.86 -17.97 -33.73
N VAL A 605 5.71 -16.67 -33.47
CA VAL A 605 4.84 -16.15 -32.39
C VAL A 605 3.35 -16.30 -32.72
N GLY A 606 2.99 -16.26 -34.02
CA GLY A 606 1.60 -16.30 -34.50
C GLY A 606 0.95 -17.67 -34.48
N ALA A 607 -0.30 -17.73 -34.95
CA ALA A 607 -1.16 -18.93 -34.93
C ALA A 607 -0.57 -20.11 -35.74
N SER A 608 0.15 -19.83 -36.83
CA SER A 608 0.80 -20.84 -37.68
C SER A 608 2.13 -21.36 -37.14
N GLY A 609 2.62 -20.80 -36.04
CA GLY A 609 3.88 -21.19 -35.38
C GLY A 609 3.62 -21.90 -34.05
N PHE A 610 4.30 -21.44 -33.00
CA PHE A 610 4.12 -21.93 -31.64
C PHE A 610 2.88 -21.36 -30.94
N SER A 611 2.07 -20.53 -31.62
CA SER A 611 0.81 -19.99 -31.09
C SER A 611 0.97 -19.24 -29.76
N CYS A 612 2.06 -18.50 -29.57
CA CYS A 612 2.31 -17.71 -28.35
C CYS A 612 1.16 -16.73 -28.05
N ILE A 613 0.51 -16.21 -29.10
CA ILE A 613 -0.67 -15.33 -29.03
C ILE A 613 -1.93 -15.98 -28.43
N LYS A 614 -1.96 -17.30 -28.23
CA LYS A 614 -3.04 -17.96 -27.48
C LYS A 614 -2.97 -17.67 -25.99
N CYS A 615 -1.77 -17.40 -25.46
CA CYS A 615 -1.55 -17.21 -24.03
C CYS A 615 -0.99 -15.84 -23.67
N HIS A 616 -0.39 -15.10 -24.60
CA HIS A 616 0.19 -13.79 -24.30
C HIS A 616 -0.49 -12.68 -25.08
N THR A 617 -0.75 -11.57 -24.38
CA THR A 617 -1.18 -10.32 -25.00
C THR A 617 -0.06 -9.71 -25.85
N PHE A 618 -0.41 -8.83 -26.79
CA PHE A 618 0.57 -8.20 -27.68
C PHE A 618 0.16 -6.77 -28.05
N GLY A 619 0.96 -5.77 -27.68
CA GLY A 619 0.79 -4.38 -28.13
C GLY A 619 -0.60 -3.79 -27.82
N GLY A 620 -1.24 -4.20 -26.72
CA GLY A 620 -2.60 -3.81 -26.32
C GLY A 620 -3.71 -4.75 -26.81
N SER A 621 -3.41 -5.68 -27.72
CA SER A 621 -4.37 -6.70 -28.18
C SER A 621 -4.46 -7.85 -27.18
N LYS A 622 -5.68 -8.30 -26.92
CA LYS A 622 -5.97 -9.48 -26.10
C LYS A 622 -5.44 -10.75 -26.77
N ALA A 623 -4.99 -11.70 -25.95
CA ALA A 623 -4.69 -13.05 -26.42
C ALA A 623 -6.00 -13.78 -26.79
N THR A 624 -5.91 -14.83 -27.60
CA THR A 624 -7.09 -15.63 -27.97
C THR A 624 -7.51 -16.61 -26.86
N GLY A 625 -6.77 -16.69 -25.75
CA GLY A 625 -7.03 -17.55 -24.61
C GLY A 625 -6.61 -16.86 -23.30
N ILE A 626 -5.60 -17.39 -22.61
CA ILE A 626 -5.07 -16.83 -21.35
C ILE A 626 -4.47 -15.44 -21.63
N GLN A 627 -4.68 -14.46 -20.76
CA GLN A 627 -4.16 -13.08 -20.94
C GLN A 627 -2.84 -12.87 -20.19
N SER A 628 -1.82 -13.68 -20.50
CA SER A 628 -0.49 -13.57 -19.89
C SER A 628 0.25 -12.29 -20.33
N ILE A 629 1.43 -12.10 -19.75
CA ILE A 629 2.29 -10.90 -19.87
C ILE A 629 2.46 -10.47 -21.34
N ASN A 630 2.33 -9.18 -21.60
CA ASN A 630 2.46 -8.60 -22.94
C ASN A 630 3.85 -8.84 -23.55
N MET A 631 3.89 -9.49 -24.71
CA MET A 631 5.15 -9.87 -25.38
C MET A 631 5.98 -8.67 -25.84
N THR A 632 5.38 -7.50 -26.10
CA THR A 632 6.14 -6.31 -26.53
C THR A 632 7.02 -5.74 -25.40
N THR A 633 6.91 -6.26 -24.18
CA THR A 633 7.74 -5.87 -23.04
C THR A 633 8.97 -6.76 -22.84
N MET A 634 9.04 -7.94 -23.49
CA MET A 634 9.97 -9.02 -23.12
C MET A 634 11.44 -8.60 -23.22
N THR A 635 11.83 -7.93 -24.31
CA THR A 635 13.23 -7.53 -24.56
C THR A 635 13.69 -6.36 -23.71
N ARG A 636 12.76 -5.56 -23.17
CA ARG A 636 13.07 -4.53 -22.16
C ARG A 636 13.28 -5.14 -20.78
N ARG A 637 12.53 -6.21 -20.49
CA ARG A 637 12.42 -6.83 -19.17
C ARG A 637 13.47 -7.91 -18.92
N LEU A 638 13.66 -8.79 -19.89
CA LEU A 638 14.44 -10.02 -19.76
C LEU A 638 15.86 -9.81 -20.27
N ARG A 639 16.81 -10.56 -19.70
CA ARG A 639 18.14 -10.72 -20.31
C ARG A 639 18.06 -11.72 -21.48
N PRO A 640 18.76 -11.47 -22.60
CA PRO A 640 18.64 -12.30 -23.80
C PRO A 640 19.08 -13.74 -23.55
N GLU A 641 20.10 -13.97 -22.73
CA GLU A 641 20.61 -15.30 -22.40
C GLU A 641 19.57 -16.08 -21.60
N TRP A 642 18.86 -15.39 -20.69
CA TRP A 642 17.79 -16.01 -19.91
C TRP A 642 16.60 -16.36 -20.77
N PHE A 643 16.19 -15.45 -21.65
CA PHE A 643 15.12 -15.72 -22.60
C PHE A 643 15.45 -16.94 -23.44
N HIS A 644 16.69 -17.04 -23.95
CA HIS A 644 17.12 -18.17 -24.76
C HIS A 644 16.95 -19.51 -24.03
N GLN A 645 17.53 -19.64 -22.83
CA GLN A 645 17.44 -20.88 -22.06
C GLN A 645 16.02 -21.18 -21.58
N TYR A 646 15.25 -20.14 -21.21
CA TYR A 646 13.87 -20.30 -20.78
C TYR A 646 12.99 -20.85 -21.91
N MET A 647 13.18 -20.38 -23.15
CA MET A 647 12.43 -20.86 -24.31
C MET A 647 12.73 -22.34 -24.64
N LEU A 648 13.96 -22.81 -24.39
CA LEU A 648 14.34 -24.21 -24.57
C LEU A 648 13.66 -25.12 -23.54
N ASN A 649 13.61 -24.71 -22.27
CA ASN A 649 13.05 -25.53 -21.19
C ASN A 649 12.38 -24.70 -20.08
N PRO A 650 11.13 -24.24 -20.28
CA PRO A 650 10.43 -23.43 -19.28
C PRO A 650 10.26 -24.13 -17.93
N GLN A 651 10.07 -25.46 -17.92
CA GLN A 651 9.84 -26.25 -16.71
C GLN A 651 11.05 -26.30 -15.78
N ALA A 652 12.28 -26.24 -16.33
CA ALA A 652 13.50 -26.22 -15.51
C ALA A 652 13.63 -24.94 -14.67
N TYR A 653 13.06 -23.82 -15.15
CA TYR A 653 13.14 -22.53 -14.46
C TYR A 653 11.88 -22.21 -13.64
N ARG A 654 10.73 -22.78 -14.03
CA ARG A 654 9.47 -22.63 -13.32
C ARG A 654 8.69 -23.94 -13.37
N PRO A 655 8.95 -24.85 -12.41
CA PRO A 655 8.21 -26.10 -12.32
C PRO A 655 6.69 -25.85 -12.25
N GLY A 656 5.92 -26.58 -13.06
CA GLY A 656 4.47 -26.43 -13.12
C GLY A 656 3.97 -25.23 -13.93
N THR A 657 4.87 -24.51 -14.63
CA THR A 657 4.47 -23.44 -15.56
C THR A 657 3.58 -23.97 -16.68
N ARG A 658 2.60 -23.18 -17.11
CA ARG A 658 1.75 -23.51 -18.28
C ARG A 658 2.43 -23.31 -19.62
N MET A 659 3.55 -22.58 -19.63
CA MET A 659 4.30 -22.33 -20.86
C MET A 659 4.87 -23.65 -21.42
N PRO A 660 4.47 -24.06 -22.63
CA PRO A 660 5.00 -25.27 -23.24
C PRO A 660 6.46 -25.09 -23.66
N ALA A 661 7.22 -26.17 -23.66
CA ALA A 661 8.52 -26.18 -24.34
C ALA A 661 8.26 -26.21 -25.86
N ALA A 662 8.56 -25.11 -26.54
CA ALA A 662 8.41 -25.02 -28.00
C ALA A 662 9.42 -25.93 -28.74
N TRP A 663 10.53 -26.27 -28.08
CA TRP A 663 11.54 -27.22 -28.53
C TRP A 663 11.75 -28.32 -27.49
N PRO A 664 10.79 -29.24 -27.30
CA PRO A 664 10.88 -30.27 -26.26
C PRO A 664 12.13 -31.12 -26.50
N GLN A 665 12.99 -31.22 -25.48
CA GLN A 665 14.26 -31.97 -25.57
C GLN A 665 15.19 -31.47 -26.69
N GLY A 666 15.07 -30.19 -27.08
CA GLY A 666 15.84 -29.58 -28.16
C GLY A 666 15.37 -29.96 -29.57
N GLN A 667 14.25 -30.67 -29.72
CA GLN A 667 13.72 -31.07 -31.02
C GLN A 667 12.99 -29.91 -31.71
N VAL A 668 13.20 -29.78 -33.04
CA VAL A 668 12.63 -28.70 -33.84
C VAL A 668 11.33 -29.17 -34.50
N LEU A 669 10.21 -28.59 -34.07
CA LEU A 669 8.87 -28.92 -34.57
C LEU A 669 8.55 -28.27 -35.92
N LEU A 670 9.28 -27.20 -36.27
CA LEU A 670 9.10 -26.42 -37.50
C LEU A 670 10.41 -26.35 -38.30
N PRO A 671 10.91 -27.48 -38.85
CA PRO A 671 12.24 -27.55 -39.47
C PRO A 671 12.37 -26.67 -40.72
N ASN A 672 11.26 -26.32 -41.36
CA ASN A 672 11.23 -25.48 -42.57
C ASN A 672 11.32 -23.97 -42.28
N VAL A 673 11.31 -23.56 -41.01
CA VAL A 673 11.46 -22.14 -40.63
C VAL A 673 12.94 -21.85 -40.35
N LEU A 674 13.53 -20.97 -41.17
CA LEU A 674 14.97 -20.63 -41.19
C LEU A 674 15.85 -21.84 -41.50
N ASP A 675 16.85 -22.14 -40.66
CA ASP A 675 17.78 -23.27 -40.79
C ASP A 675 17.33 -24.51 -40.01
N GLY A 676 16.15 -24.45 -39.39
CA GLY A 676 15.60 -25.56 -38.61
C GLY A 676 16.40 -25.86 -37.35
N THR A 677 17.04 -24.88 -36.72
CA THR A 677 17.72 -25.02 -35.42
C THR A 677 16.97 -24.28 -34.30
N PRO A 678 16.98 -24.77 -33.04
CA PRO A 678 16.35 -24.07 -31.93
C PRO A 678 16.93 -22.67 -31.73
N ASP A 679 18.26 -22.54 -31.75
CA ASP A 679 18.96 -21.29 -31.44
C ASP A 679 18.59 -20.18 -32.44
N THR A 680 18.65 -20.46 -33.74
CA THR A 680 18.28 -19.49 -34.78
C THR A 680 16.80 -19.11 -34.70
N GLN A 681 15.91 -20.07 -34.41
CA GLN A 681 14.49 -19.78 -34.26
C GLN A 681 14.19 -18.93 -33.02
N ILE A 682 14.81 -19.23 -31.88
CA ILE A 682 14.70 -18.43 -30.65
C ILE A 682 15.26 -17.02 -30.87
N HIS A 683 16.42 -16.91 -31.52
CA HIS A 683 17.01 -15.62 -31.88
C HIS A 683 16.08 -14.80 -32.79
N SER A 684 15.38 -15.45 -33.72
CA SER A 684 14.41 -14.79 -34.60
C SER A 684 13.21 -14.23 -33.82
N VAL A 685 12.71 -14.97 -32.82
CA VAL A 685 11.64 -14.49 -31.92
C VAL A 685 12.13 -13.30 -31.10
N TRP A 686 13.32 -13.38 -30.51
CA TRP A 686 13.93 -12.26 -29.79
C TRP A 686 14.09 -11.01 -30.67
N SER A 687 14.63 -11.19 -31.88
CA SER A 687 14.83 -10.12 -32.86
C SER A 687 13.52 -9.44 -33.25
N TYR A 688 12.44 -10.21 -33.43
CA TYR A 688 11.11 -9.67 -33.68
C TYR A 688 10.56 -8.89 -32.48
N LEU A 689 10.64 -9.44 -31.27
CA LEU A 689 10.15 -8.78 -30.05
C LEU A 689 11.01 -7.57 -29.63
N SER A 690 12.22 -7.42 -30.17
CA SER A 690 13.07 -6.24 -29.93
C SER A 690 12.51 -4.93 -30.52
N ASP A 691 11.58 -5.02 -31.48
CA ASP A 691 10.85 -3.85 -31.97
C ASP A 691 9.85 -3.31 -30.93
N GLY A 692 9.58 -4.06 -29.85
CA GLY A 692 8.74 -3.65 -28.75
C GLY A 692 7.36 -3.24 -29.24
N ASP A 693 6.90 -2.05 -28.83
CA ASP A 693 5.57 -1.54 -29.19
C ASP A 693 5.46 -1.14 -30.67
N LYS A 694 6.55 -1.18 -31.44
CA LYS A 694 6.57 -0.97 -32.90
C LYS A 694 6.50 -2.28 -33.70
N ALA A 695 6.54 -3.44 -33.02
CA ALA A 695 6.47 -4.73 -33.68
C ALA A 695 5.10 -4.93 -34.35
N SER A 696 5.07 -5.31 -35.63
CA SER A 696 3.83 -5.57 -36.36
C SER A 696 3.09 -6.78 -35.77
N PRO A 697 1.77 -6.73 -35.51
CA PRO A 697 1.03 -7.83 -34.88
C PRO A 697 1.30 -9.21 -35.51
N PRO A 698 1.48 -10.29 -34.71
CA PRO A 698 1.65 -11.65 -35.23
C PRO A 698 0.43 -12.10 -36.05
N THR A 699 0.63 -12.99 -37.01
CA THR A 699 -0.47 -13.55 -37.81
C THR A 699 -1.46 -14.32 -36.93
N GLY A 700 -2.76 -14.11 -37.13
CA GLY A 700 -3.84 -14.75 -36.37
C GLY A 700 -4.20 -14.05 -35.05
N LEU A 701 -3.64 -12.87 -34.78
CA LEU A 701 -3.99 -12.04 -33.62
C LEU A 701 -4.95 -10.93 -34.06
N GLY A 702 -6.10 -10.82 -33.36
CA GLY A 702 -7.20 -9.94 -33.77
C GLY A 702 -8.02 -10.60 -34.89
N SER A 703 -9.34 -10.48 -34.80
CA SER A 703 -10.27 -10.99 -35.80
C SER A 703 -10.06 -10.26 -37.13
N ASP A 704 -9.24 -10.82 -38.03
CA ASP A 704 -9.70 -10.88 -39.42
C ASP A 704 -10.86 -11.89 -39.39
N PRO A 705 -12.12 -11.47 -39.60
CA PRO A 705 -13.18 -12.44 -39.81
C PRO A 705 -12.76 -13.28 -41.01
N GLU A 706 -12.44 -14.56 -40.78
CA GLU A 706 -12.38 -15.53 -41.86
C GLU A 706 -13.77 -15.54 -42.49
N GLU A 707 -13.94 -14.90 -43.65
CA GLU A 707 -15.09 -15.13 -44.53
C GLU A 707 -15.05 -16.62 -44.89
N LEU A 708 -15.86 -17.42 -44.19
CA LEU A 708 -16.16 -18.78 -44.58
C LEU A 708 -16.98 -18.72 -45.88
N TYR A 709 -16.30 -18.89 -47.02
CA TYR A 709 -16.98 -19.20 -48.28
C TYR A 709 -17.40 -20.66 -48.23
N VAL A 710 -18.71 -20.90 -48.08
CA VAL A 710 -19.33 -22.21 -48.32
C VAL A 710 -19.27 -22.44 -49.83
N ILE A 711 -18.38 -23.34 -50.28
CA ILE A 711 -18.18 -23.64 -51.70
C ILE A 711 -18.95 -24.85 -52.22
N ASP A 712 -19.72 -25.55 -51.39
CA ASP A 712 -20.50 -26.69 -51.86
C ASP A 712 -21.95 -26.65 -51.35
N GLU A 713 -22.88 -26.53 -52.30
CA GLU A 713 -24.30 -26.86 -52.10
C GLU A 713 -24.43 -28.37 -51.81
N ALA A 714 -25.28 -28.71 -50.85
CA ALA A 714 -25.61 -30.10 -50.54
C ALA A 714 -26.25 -30.78 -51.76
N VAL A 715 -25.67 -31.91 -52.19
CA VAL A 715 -26.26 -32.84 -53.17
C VAL A 715 -27.11 -33.89 -52.45
#